data_AF-A0A2E8MGZ1-F1
#
_entry.id   AF-A0A2E8MGZ1-F1
#
_cell.length_a   1.000
_cell.length_b   1.000
_cell.length_c   1.000
_cell.angle_alpha   90.00
_cell.angle_beta   90.00
_cell.angle_gamma   90.00
#
_symmetry.space_group_name_H-M   'P 1'
#
loop_
_entity.id
_entity.type
_entity.pdbx_description
1 polymer ?
#
loop_
_entity_poly.entity_id
_entity_poly.type
_entity_poly.pdbx_seq_one_letter_code
_entity_poly.pdbx_strand_id
1 'polypeptide(L)'
;MPLKPSSVAMRALVFLSLLIALPLTAADYNEWQLQAFSSSITDLQQKYPDDYKGQDYLARLKALQKAGTSSANFQAKLRRLKRDALLAHPLLAGQSIVAIKVTMVKRLTKNDSNSMAAIGLPETHLSLSNYLNAGAAGSIVKLSSLGMKEKSIVPARPKTLIADLDLHWDTKRLLFARPHENSWKIFEIGTDGSGLRQVSKNENDVNVYDPCYLPNGQIIFASDAPVQGVPCWHGIEKKVANLYVMNADGGGVRRLCYDQDHDMQPSVLNDGRVVFNRWDYTGMNRLFNRQLIAMHPDGSGQKALFGSNTWYPNSIYSPKAIPGSKKIVGIIGGYHRSSRCGYLAVLNPSRGNGGKKMIETVVTGRPGKHKEVIMDRLTENVFPKFSHAFPIDEQYALVSVRLRKETMNFSICLADVHGNVTMIKTDPRHSYLKPALLRERPVPQVLPERVDLSKDSASVYIQNVYTGPGLDGVPAGTITKLRVISYDFGYPTLAGVDKVGMSGPWDVMRVIGEANVHKDGSALFQVPADTPIAFQLLDDHGQALQLMRSWVTAMPGERMSCLGCHEDSQEAPVPLVSMALRNAPQQLQDCFGPPRGFDFGREIQPLLNRNCVSCHDEKQAPDLRPKAERKNYVGREPSYLDHTRLNDAYKVPFNGKTIIPYTPAYEALVPYLRRVNVGDDVSMLTPGEYAANTSPLIQMLQKEHHGVGLTTDDMRRLYLWIDLNGPCHGRWEDVFDRPPLGNVYDLRKKYRSLYGSKQKNMDEIHKQRYDDSPKAVSPPKPHPQLTGKGRKQKTISVDVGRIPFPGGLDIPLRRIPAGSFMMGAGNSLRDEGPMTPITIGKGFLMSSTEISNAQFRLFRPGHDSRYYGRRHLQRSDDQGVTLNADEQPALRVSWDDAQAFCAWLSKKIGKAVRLPTEAQWEYACRAGSEQDFFFGSLQEDFAVYANMADRSFADKGITGKSKGRELFVVGGDAEMLISEGRQFAERRFDDGKVVTASVSSYSPNAFGLHNMHGNVAEWTRSVYRPYPYREADGRNDPGAEGERVVRGGSCYDAPRRCRAAFRLGYPSWQRVHNTGFRIVIEDE
;
A
#
# COMPACT_ATOMS: atom_id res chain seq x y z
N MET A 1 40.75 33.08 -18.15
CA MET A 1 40.38 32.39 -19.42
C MET A 1 40.91 30.96 -19.34
N PRO A 2 40.01 29.96 -19.29
CA PRO A 2 40.13 28.88 -20.27
C PRO A 2 38.78 28.29 -20.76
N LEU A 3 38.78 28.02 -22.06
CA LEU A 3 38.15 26.94 -22.86
C LEU A 3 36.98 26.14 -22.26
N LYS A 4 35.80 26.32 -22.88
CA LYS A 4 34.64 25.40 -22.83
C LYS A 4 34.93 24.12 -23.64
N PRO A 5 34.71 22.91 -23.10
CA PRO A 5 34.47 21.72 -23.91
C PRO A 5 33.01 21.65 -24.35
N SER A 6 32.82 21.10 -25.55
CA SER A 6 31.59 21.07 -26.35
C SER A 6 30.47 20.19 -25.77
N SER A 7 29.25 20.68 -25.97
CA SER A 7 27.96 20.23 -25.44
C SER A 7 27.36 18.99 -26.11
N VAL A 8 28.17 18.08 -26.67
CA VAL A 8 27.65 16.98 -27.49
C VAL A 8 27.70 15.61 -26.79
N ALA A 9 28.59 15.39 -25.83
CA ALA A 9 28.70 14.09 -25.14
C ALA A 9 27.72 13.91 -23.94
N MET A 10 27.19 14.99 -23.36
CA MET A 10 26.43 14.94 -22.09
C MET A 10 24.91 14.78 -22.27
N ARG A 11 24.40 14.79 -23.52
CA ARG A 11 22.99 14.48 -23.82
C ARG A 11 22.74 12.98 -24.07
N ALA A 12 23.78 12.15 -24.20
CA ALA A 12 23.64 10.72 -24.49
C ALA A 12 23.44 9.84 -23.24
N LEU A 13 23.85 10.28 -22.04
CA LEU A 13 23.89 9.42 -20.84
C LEU A 13 22.64 9.46 -19.93
N VAL A 14 21.65 10.30 -20.21
CA VAL A 14 20.36 10.31 -19.46
C VAL A 14 19.24 9.57 -20.21
N PHE A 15 19.49 9.14 -21.45
CA PHE A 15 18.55 8.32 -22.23
C PHE A 15 18.88 6.81 -22.20
N LEU A 16 19.96 6.39 -21.54
CA LEU A 16 20.53 5.05 -21.67
C LEU A 16 20.09 4.02 -20.60
N SER A 17 19.05 4.31 -19.81
CA SER A 17 18.40 3.32 -18.93
C SER A 17 17.00 2.91 -19.41
N LEU A 18 16.51 3.50 -20.51
CA LEU A 18 15.65 2.76 -21.42
C LEU A 18 16.59 1.99 -22.34
N LEU A 19 16.70 0.67 -22.16
CA LEU A 19 17.02 -0.22 -23.27
C LEU A 19 15.96 0.03 -24.34
N ILE A 20 16.25 1.00 -25.22
CA ILE A 20 15.53 1.23 -26.45
C ILE A 20 15.80 -0.03 -27.26
N ALA A 21 14.84 -0.96 -27.22
CA ALA A 21 14.65 -1.86 -28.35
C ALA A 21 14.73 -0.97 -29.59
N LEU A 22 15.64 -1.29 -30.52
CA LEU A 22 15.75 -0.61 -31.81
C LEU A 22 14.32 -0.28 -32.30
N PRO A 23 14.04 0.96 -32.74
CA PRO A 23 12.71 1.31 -33.18
C PRO A 23 12.29 0.29 -34.23
N LEU A 24 11.23 -0.48 -33.91
CA LEU A 24 10.68 -1.50 -34.79
C LEU A 24 10.53 -0.90 -36.18
N THR A 25 11.08 -1.58 -37.18
CA THR A 25 10.92 -1.13 -38.56
C THR A 25 9.45 -1.25 -38.96
N ALA A 26 9.04 -0.51 -39.99
CA ALA A 26 7.71 -0.68 -40.57
C ALA A 26 7.46 -2.14 -41.03
N ALA A 27 8.52 -2.85 -41.43
CA ALA A 27 8.47 -4.26 -41.79
C ALA A 27 8.16 -5.15 -40.58
N ASP A 28 8.86 -4.98 -39.46
CA ASP A 28 8.62 -5.74 -38.22
C ASP A 28 7.18 -5.55 -37.71
N TYR A 29 6.68 -4.31 -37.79
CA TYR A 29 5.30 -4.01 -37.41
C TYR A 29 4.29 -4.68 -38.34
N ASN A 30 4.51 -4.63 -39.66
CA ASN A 30 3.65 -5.28 -40.64
C ASN A 30 3.64 -6.81 -40.46
N GLU A 31 4.81 -7.41 -40.21
CA GLU A 31 4.94 -8.85 -39.97
C GLU A 31 4.17 -9.29 -38.73
N TRP A 32 4.34 -8.58 -37.61
CA TRP A 32 3.56 -8.82 -36.41
C TRP A 32 2.05 -8.70 -36.67
N GLN A 33 1.61 -7.65 -37.40
CA GLN A 33 0.19 -7.46 -37.71
C GLN A 33 -0.41 -8.61 -38.55
N LEU A 34 0.40 -9.22 -39.41
CA LEU A 34 0.03 -10.38 -40.22
C LEU A 34 -0.05 -11.64 -39.37
N GLN A 35 0.93 -11.87 -38.48
CA GLN A 35 0.94 -13.00 -37.55
C GLN A 35 -0.26 -12.94 -36.61
N ALA A 36 -0.45 -11.81 -35.92
CA ALA A 36 -1.60 -11.60 -35.02
C ALA A 36 -2.94 -11.80 -35.73
N PHE A 37 -3.06 -11.39 -36.99
CA PHE A 37 -4.28 -11.59 -37.77
C PHE A 37 -4.49 -13.04 -38.19
N SER A 38 -3.41 -13.73 -38.60
CA SER A 38 -3.45 -15.15 -38.93
C SER A 38 -3.87 -16.00 -37.74
N SER A 39 -3.36 -15.68 -36.53
CA SER A 39 -3.79 -16.34 -35.29
C SER A 39 -5.29 -16.16 -35.06
N SER A 40 -5.81 -14.94 -35.17
CA SER A 40 -7.25 -14.68 -35.01
C SER A 40 -8.14 -15.42 -36.02
N ILE A 41 -7.73 -15.51 -37.30
CA ILE A 41 -8.48 -16.31 -38.30
C ILE A 41 -8.47 -17.79 -37.91
N THR A 42 -7.33 -18.29 -37.44
CA THR A 42 -7.16 -19.68 -37.03
C THR A 42 -8.03 -20.01 -35.83
N ASP A 43 -8.04 -19.15 -34.81
CA ASP A 43 -8.87 -19.33 -33.62
C ASP A 43 -10.36 -19.33 -33.96
N LEU A 44 -10.82 -18.41 -34.82
CA LEU A 44 -12.20 -18.39 -35.28
C LEU A 44 -12.56 -19.65 -36.07
N GLN A 45 -11.68 -20.12 -36.94
CA GLN A 45 -11.89 -21.34 -37.72
C GLN A 45 -11.93 -22.59 -36.85
N GLN A 46 -11.07 -22.68 -35.84
CA GLN A 46 -11.06 -23.80 -34.90
C GLN A 46 -12.32 -23.82 -34.04
N LYS A 47 -12.78 -22.64 -33.62
CA LYS A 47 -13.96 -22.53 -32.77
C LYS A 47 -15.29 -22.68 -33.53
N TYR A 48 -15.32 -22.28 -34.79
CA TYR A 48 -16.52 -22.33 -35.64
C TYR A 48 -16.18 -22.97 -37.00
N PRO A 49 -15.95 -24.29 -37.05
CA PRO A 49 -15.48 -24.99 -38.25
C PRO A 49 -16.44 -24.83 -39.44
N ASP A 50 -17.75 -24.87 -39.18
CA ASP A 50 -18.78 -24.89 -40.22
C ASP A 50 -19.31 -23.49 -40.57
N ASP A 51 -19.27 -22.55 -39.62
CA ASP A 51 -19.88 -21.22 -39.75
C ASP A 51 -18.88 -20.12 -40.14
N TYR A 52 -17.57 -20.40 -40.11
CA TYR A 52 -16.53 -19.42 -40.40
C TYR A 52 -15.64 -19.85 -41.58
N LYS A 53 -15.51 -18.98 -42.58
CA LYS A 53 -14.73 -19.23 -43.82
C LYS A 53 -13.24 -18.92 -43.66
N GLY A 54 -12.60 -19.42 -42.60
CA GLY A 54 -11.21 -19.13 -42.27
C GLY A 54 -10.21 -19.50 -43.35
N GLN A 55 -10.42 -20.62 -44.07
CA GLN A 55 -9.54 -21.03 -45.17
C GLN A 55 -9.48 -20.00 -46.31
N ASP A 56 -10.61 -19.37 -46.69
CA ASP A 56 -10.64 -18.30 -47.69
C ASP A 56 -9.85 -17.08 -47.21
N TYR A 57 -10.07 -16.66 -45.97
CA TYR A 57 -9.36 -15.51 -45.41
C TYR A 57 -7.85 -15.74 -45.29
N LEU A 58 -7.41 -16.95 -44.90
CA LEU A 58 -6.00 -17.32 -44.88
C LEU A 58 -5.38 -17.32 -46.29
N ALA A 59 -6.11 -17.79 -47.31
CA ALA A 59 -5.65 -17.73 -48.70
C ALA A 59 -5.48 -16.29 -49.19
N ARG A 60 -6.47 -15.42 -48.92
CA ARG A 60 -6.41 -13.98 -49.22
C ARG A 60 -5.30 -13.26 -48.46
N LEU A 61 -5.04 -13.64 -47.21
CA LEU A 61 -3.95 -13.11 -46.40
C LEU A 61 -2.59 -13.50 -46.99
N LYS A 62 -2.40 -14.77 -47.36
CA LYS A 62 -1.19 -15.26 -48.05
C LYS A 62 -0.97 -14.54 -49.38
N ALA A 63 -2.03 -14.32 -50.16
CA ALA A 63 -1.94 -13.55 -51.40
C ALA A 63 -1.49 -12.09 -51.16
N LEU A 64 -2.03 -11.46 -50.11
CA LEU A 64 -1.62 -10.10 -49.72
C LEU A 64 -0.16 -10.05 -49.22
N GLN A 65 0.30 -11.06 -48.50
CA GLN A 65 1.70 -11.20 -48.08
C GLN A 65 2.64 -11.32 -49.28
N LYS A 66 2.31 -12.18 -50.26
CA LYS A 66 3.08 -12.36 -51.50
C LYS A 66 3.16 -11.08 -52.33
N ALA A 67 2.13 -10.24 -52.31
CA ALA A 67 2.10 -8.96 -53.03
C ALA A 67 3.02 -7.86 -52.44
N GLY A 68 3.69 -8.12 -51.31
CA GLY A 68 4.67 -7.21 -50.70
C GLY A 68 4.07 -6.27 -49.65
N THR A 69 4.64 -6.34 -48.43
CA THR A 69 4.25 -5.52 -47.26
C THR A 69 4.66 -4.04 -47.38
N SER A 70 5.58 -3.73 -48.31
CA SER A 70 6.05 -2.37 -48.59
C SER A 70 5.19 -1.62 -49.62
N SER A 71 4.16 -2.24 -50.20
CA SER A 71 3.31 -1.58 -51.20
C SER A 71 2.46 -0.45 -50.59
N ALA A 72 2.29 0.66 -51.32
CA ALA A 72 1.57 1.85 -50.83
C ALA A 72 0.12 1.56 -50.34
N ASN A 73 -0.50 0.51 -50.87
CA ASN A 73 -1.87 0.11 -50.54
C ASN A 73 -1.97 -1.07 -49.55
N PHE A 74 -0.85 -1.65 -49.11
CA PHE A 74 -0.83 -2.82 -48.23
C PHE A 74 -1.70 -2.61 -46.99
N GLN A 75 -1.47 -1.50 -46.27
CA GLN A 75 -2.20 -1.18 -45.05
C GLN A 75 -3.71 -0.98 -45.26
N ALA A 76 -4.12 -0.42 -46.41
CA ALA A 76 -5.55 -0.28 -46.74
C ALA A 76 -6.19 -1.63 -47.05
N LYS A 77 -5.52 -2.47 -47.87
CA LYS A 77 -5.97 -3.83 -48.19
C LYS A 77 -6.04 -4.72 -46.96
N LEU A 78 -5.02 -4.67 -46.10
CA LEU A 78 -4.98 -5.42 -44.83
C LEU A 78 -6.12 -5.00 -43.91
N ARG A 79 -6.38 -3.69 -43.74
CA ARG A 79 -7.51 -3.20 -42.93
C ARG A 79 -8.86 -3.70 -43.46
N ARG A 80 -9.06 -3.69 -44.78
CA ARG A 80 -10.29 -4.22 -45.40
C ARG A 80 -10.43 -5.72 -45.15
N LEU A 81 -9.37 -6.49 -45.37
CA LEU A 81 -9.39 -7.94 -45.12
C LEU A 81 -9.61 -8.27 -43.64
N LYS A 82 -8.99 -7.53 -42.71
CA LYS A 82 -9.25 -7.66 -41.26
C LYS A 82 -10.71 -7.37 -40.92
N ARG A 83 -11.30 -6.34 -41.51
CA ARG A 83 -12.71 -6.02 -41.31
C ARG A 83 -13.61 -7.14 -41.83
N ASP A 84 -13.38 -7.62 -43.05
CA ASP A 84 -14.16 -8.71 -43.66
C ASP A 84 -14.07 -9.99 -42.82
N ALA A 85 -12.86 -10.37 -42.41
CA ALA A 85 -12.59 -11.63 -41.72
C ALA A 85 -12.98 -11.61 -40.24
N LEU A 86 -12.64 -10.56 -39.49
CA LEU A 86 -12.87 -10.53 -38.04
C LEU A 86 -14.31 -10.14 -37.69
N LEU A 87 -14.99 -9.35 -38.53
CA LEU A 87 -16.41 -9.04 -38.31
C LEU A 87 -17.37 -10.09 -38.88
N ALA A 88 -16.86 -11.06 -39.64
CA ALA A 88 -17.59 -12.29 -39.98
C ALA A 88 -17.64 -13.30 -38.81
N HIS A 89 -17.25 -12.88 -37.60
CA HIS A 89 -17.39 -13.68 -36.40
C HIS A 89 -18.86 -14.15 -36.23
N PRO A 90 -19.13 -15.47 -36.12
CA PRO A 90 -20.49 -16.01 -36.09
C PRO A 90 -21.39 -15.40 -35.00
N LEU A 91 -20.83 -15.10 -33.82
CA LEU A 91 -21.56 -14.48 -32.71
C LEU A 91 -21.96 -13.01 -32.94
N LEU A 92 -21.42 -12.34 -33.95
CA LEU A 92 -21.80 -10.98 -34.34
C LEU A 92 -22.84 -10.96 -35.47
N ALA A 93 -23.00 -12.06 -36.20
CA ALA A 93 -23.88 -12.13 -37.36
C ALA A 93 -25.34 -11.87 -36.98
N GLY A 94 -25.99 -10.93 -37.68
CA GLY A 94 -27.38 -10.54 -37.44
C GLY A 94 -27.64 -9.76 -36.14
N GLN A 95 -26.64 -9.65 -35.25
CA GLN A 95 -26.80 -9.01 -33.95
C GLN A 95 -26.75 -7.48 -34.05
N SER A 96 -27.42 -6.82 -33.10
CA SER A 96 -27.31 -5.37 -32.90
C SER A 96 -26.46 -5.06 -31.68
N ILE A 97 -25.92 -3.84 -31.62
CA ILE A 97 -25.12 -3.34 -30.50
C ILE A 97 -25.87 -2.15 -29.90
N VAL A 98 -26.07 -2.12 -28.58
CA VAL A 98 -26.48 -0.89 -27.88
C VAL A 98 -25.24 -0.18 -27.34
N ALA A 99 -25.24 1.15 -27.37
CA ALA A 99 -24.13 1.94 -26.87
C ALA A 99 -24.62 3.33 -26.42
N ILE A 100 -23.84 3.95 -25.53
CA ILE A 100 -24.00 5.37 -25.20
C ILE A 100 -23.32 6.18 -26.29
N LYS A 101 -24.03 7.17 -26.84
CA LYS A 101 -23.49 8.17 -27.76
C LYS A 101 -23.48 9.53 -27.07
N VAL A 102 -22.30 10.14 -26.97
CA VAL A 102 -22.12 11.46 -26.35
C VAL A 102 -21.70 12.49 -27.39
N THR A 103 -22.46 13.58 -27.47
CA THR A 103 -22.16 14.76 -28.27
C THR A 103 -21.63 15.88 -27.38
N MET A 104 -20.44 16.38 -27.69
CA MET A 104 -19.85 17.52 -26.97
C MET A 104 -20.35 18.85 -27.56
N VAL A 105 -20.79 19.78 -26.69
CA VAL A 105 -21.29 21.11 -27.11
C VAL A 105 -20.13 22.12 -27.33
N LYS A 106 -18.93 21.86 -26.79
CA LYS A 106 -17.69 22.63 -27.07
C LYS A 106 -16.55 21.68 -27.47
N ARG A 107 -15.73 22.11 -28.43
CA ARG A 107 -14.57 21.36 -28.93
C ARG A 107 -13.53 21.24 -27.80
N LEU A 108 -13.04 20.02 -27.55
CA LEU A 108 -12.04 19.74 -26.54
C LEU A 108 -10.72 20.50 -26.90
N THR A 109 -10.17 21.29 -25.99
CA THR A 109 -8.85 21.92 -26.15
C THR A 109 -7.74 20.89 -25.87
N LYS A 110 -6.52 21.11 -26.37
CA LYS A 110 -5.41 20.14 -26.33
C LYS A 110 -4.95 19.73 -24.91
N ASN A 111 -5.36 20.44 -23.84
CA ASN A 111 -4.68 20.38 -22.55
C ASN A 111 -5.53 20.07 -21.30
N ASP A 112 -6.80 19.66 -21.42
CA ASP A 112 -7.64 19.50 -20.22
C ASP A 112 -7.96 18.04 -19.88
N SER A 113 -7.57 17.61 -18.68
CA SER A 113 -8.10 16.40 -18.05
C SER A 113 -9.62 16.54 -17.75
N ASN A 114 -10.12 17.78 -17.63
CA ASN A 114 -11.56 18.13 -17.61
C ASN A 114 -12.33 17.69 -18.88
N SER A 115 -11.63 17.36 -19.98
CA SER A 115 -12.22 17.08 -21.28
C SER A 115 -12.80 15.65 -21.41
N MET A 116 -12.27 14.66 -20.68
CA MET A 116 -12.78 13.28 -20.68
C MET A 116 -13.94 13.09 -19.70
N ALA A 117 -13.93 13.82 -18.59
CA ALA A 117 -15.05 13.80 -17.66
C ALA A 117 -16.34 14.32 -18.29
N ALA A 118 -16.23 15.30 -19.19
CA ALA A 118 -17.35 15.85 -19.95
C ALA A 118 -18.09 14.81 -20.83
N ILE A 119 -17.45 13.67 -21.14
CA ILE A 119 -18.07 12.55 -21.85
C ILE A 119 -18.43 11.36 -20.95
N GLY A 120 -18.44 11.54 -19.63
CA GLY A 120 -18.79 10.47 -18.67
C GLY A 120 -17.64 9.53 -18.33
N LEU A 121 -16.39 9.96 -18.53
CA LEU A 121 -15.19 9.25 -18.06
C LEU A 121 -14.47 10.10 -17.01
N PRO A 122 -14.97 10.13 -15.75
CA PRO A 122 -14.37 10.93 -14.70
C PRO A 122 -12.90 10.55 -14.47
N GLU A 123 -12.14 11.49 -13.91
CA GLU A 123 -10.83 11.16 -13.35
C GLU A 123 -10.99 10.11 -12.24
N THR A 124 -9.93 9.37 -11.97
CA THR A 124 -9.93 8.30 -10.96
C THR A 124 -10.49 8.75 -9.62
N HIS A 125 -10.08 9.93 -9.12
CA HIS A 125 -10.45 10.50 -7.82
C HIS A 125 -11.84 11.15 -7.75
N LEU A 126 -12.65 10.99 -8.80
CA LEU A 126 -13.96 11.61 -8.92
C LEU A 126 -15.00 10.55 -9.21
N SER A 127 -16.20 10.72 -8.69
CA SER A 127 -17.37 9.91 -9.03
C SER A 127 -18.32 10.71 -9.92
N LEU A 128 -19.41 10.10 -10.38
CA LEU A 128 -20.41 10.79 -11.21
C LEU A 128 -21.12 11.91 -10.45
N SER A 129 -21.22 11.85 -9.12
CA SER A 129 -21.81 12.93 -8.31
C SER A 129 -21.08 14.26 -8.46
N ASN A 130 -19.84 14.27 -8.97
CA ASN A 130 -19.09 15.48 -9.28
C ASN A 130 -19.50 16.16 -10.61
N TYR A 131 -20.38 15.54 -11.42
CA TYR A 131 -20.59 15.92 -12.83
C TYR A 131 -22.06 16.07 -13.26
N LEU A 132 -22.90 16.72 -12.44
CA LEU A 132 -24.31 16.95 -12.77
C LEU A 132 -24.54 17.76 -14.06
N ASN A 133 -23.64 18.71 -14.37
CA ASN A 133 -23.78 19.64 -15.51
C ASN A 133 -22.57 19.58 -16.46
N ALA A 134 -22.29 18.41 -17.04
CA ALA A 134 -21.10 18.15 -17.86
C ALA A 134 -21.01 18.92 -19.20
N GLY A 135 -22.03 19.70 -19.59
CA GLY A 135 -22.03 20.46 -20.84
C GLY A 135 -22.08 19.60 -22.11
N ALA A 136 -22.45 18.32 -21.98
CA ALA A 136 -22.61 17.36 -23.07
C ALA A 136 -24.06 16.88 -23.19
N ALA A 137 -24.40 16.28 -24.34
CA ALA A 137 -25.70 15.66 -24.56
C ALA A 137 -25.48 14.16 -24.84
N GLY A 138 -25.98 13.31 -23.93
CA GLY A 138 -25.91 11.85 -24.03
C GLY A 138 -27.20 11.26 -24.58
N SER A 139 -27.07 10.23 -25.42
CA SER A 139 -28.17 9.40 -25.93
C SER A 139 -27.78 7.93 -25.83
N ILE A 140 -28.77 7.03 -25.87
CA ILE A 140 -28.51 5.60 -26.06
C ILE A 140 -28.98 5.24 -27.46
N VAL A 141 -28.11 4.58 -28.22
CA VAL A 141 -28.35 4.19 -29.61
C VAL A 141 -28.27 2.68 -29.79
N LYS A 142 -29.09 2.16 -30.70
CA LYS A 142 -29.02 0.80 -31.25
C LYS A 142 -28.36 0.87 -32.63
N LEU A 143 -27.27 0.12 -32.78
CA LEU A 143 -26.48 -0.01 -33.98
C LEU A 143 -26.74 -1.37 -34.61
N SER A 144 -27.25 -1.40 -35.83
CA SER A 144 -27.47 -2.64 -36.58
C SER A 144 -26.59 -2.69 -37.83
N SER A 145 -26.49 -3.87 -38.44
CA SER A 145 -25.63 -4.10 -39.61
C SER A 145 -24.19 -3.65 -39.34
N LEU A 146 -23.62 -4.10 -38.21
CA LEU A 146 -22.25 -3.78 -37.78
C LEU A 146 -21.94 -2.26 -37.77
N GLY A 147 -22.87 -1.46 -37.24
CA GLY A 147 -22.69 -0.02 -37.06
C GLY A 147 -23.09 0.86 -38.25
N MET A 148 -23.56 0.26 -39.36
CA MET A 148 -23.98 1.01 -40.54
C MET A 148 -25.31 1.73 -40.34
N LYS A 149 -26.24 1.14 -39.59
CA LYS A 149 -27.53 1.74 -39.25
C LYS A 149 -27.56 2.10 -37.77
N GLU A 150 -28.08 3.27 -37.44
CA GLU A 150 -28.14 3.81 -36.09
C GLU A 150 -29.56 4.31 -35.79
N LYS A 151 -30.14 3.86 -34.67
CA LYS A 151 -31.45 4.31 -34.17
C LYS A 151 -31.30 4.75 -32.71
N SER A 152 -31.83 5.93 -32.38
CA SER A 152 -31.91 6.38 -30.98
C SER A 152 -32.98 5.59 -30.22
N ILE A 153 -32.62 5.02 -29.06
CA ILE A 153 -33.57 4.40 -28.11
C ILE A 153 -33.86 5.32 -26.92
N VAL A 154 -32.86 6.09 -26.48
CA VAL A 154 -33.05 7.21 -25.54
C VAL A 154 -32.51 8.47 -26.21
N PRO A 155 -33.39 9.44 -26.56
CA PRO A 155 -32.97 10.66 -27.25
C PRO A 155 -32.10 11.54 -26.35
N ALA A 156 -31.20 12.30 -26.98
CA ALA A 156 -30.36 13.25 -26.29
C ALA A 156 -31.18 14.42 -25.73
N ARG A 157 -30.85 14.86 -24.51
CA ARG A 157 -31.36 16.11 -23.92
C ARG A 157 -30.21 17.12 -23.77
N PRO A 158 -30.43 18.41 -24.07
CA PRO A 158 -29.40 19.43 -23.90
C PRO A 158 -28.82 19.41 -22.48
N LYS A 159 -27.48 19.50 -22.38
CA LYS A 159 -26.72 19.52 -21.11
C LYS A 159 -26.98 18.32 -20.18
N THR A 160 -27.61 17.25 -20.68
CA THR A 160 -27.90 16.05 -19.90
C THR A 160 -26.99 14.93 -20.39
N LEU A 161 -26.05 14.53 -19.54
CA LEU A 161 -25.24 13.35 -19.79
C LEU A 161 -26.06 12.09 -19.53
N ILE A 162 -25.84 11.06 -20.34
CA ILE A 162 -26.20 9.68 -19.98
C ILE A 162 -24.89 9.01 -19.64
N ALA A 163 -24.79 8.53 -18.41
CA ALA A 163 -23.70 7.68 -17.96
C ALA A 163 -24.27 6.29 -17.70
N ASP A 164 -23.37 5.32 -17.72
CA ASP A 164 -23.68 3.93 -17.37
C ASP A 164 -24.69 3.23 -18.29
N LEU A 165 -24.44 1.94 -18.47
CA LEU A 165 -25.27 1.07 -19.27
C LEU A 165 -25.01 -0.35 -18.78
N ASP A 166 -26.04 -0.99 -18.26
CA ASP A 166 -26.03 -2.41 -17.96
C ASP A 166 -27.17 -3.10 -18.70
N LEU A 167 -26.81 -4.06 -19.54
CA LEU A 167 -27.74 -4.79 -20.39
C LEU A 167 -28.17 -6.07 -19.68
N HIS A 168 -29.47 -6.23 -19.47
CA HIS A 168 -30.02 -7.44 -18.88
C HIS A 168 -29.71 -8.66 -19.75
N TRP A 169 -29.59 -9.85 -19.15
CA TRP A 169 -29.17 -11.07 -19.86
C TRP A 169 -30.12 -11.52 -20.97
N ASP A 170 -31.41 -11.20 -20.86
CA ASP A 170 -32.42 -11.44 -21.91
C ASP A 170 -32.35 -10.43 -23.07
N THR A 171 -31.53 -9.38 -22.95
CA THR A 171 -31.38 -8.29 -23.92
C THR A 171 -32.61 -7.46 -24.24
N LYS A 172 -33.72 -7.66 -23.53
CA LYS A 172 -34.98 -6.96 -23.77
C LYS A 172 -35.01 -5.60 -23.08
N ARG A 173 -34.20 -5.42 -22.03
CA ARG A 173 -34.15 -4.21 -21.21
C ARG A 173 -32.73 -3.85 -20.79
N LEU A 174 -32.52 -2.58 -20.49
CA LEU A 174 -31.26 -2.06 -19.98
C LEU A 174 -31.47 -1.00 -18.91
N LEU A 175 -30.45 -0.86 -18.07
CA LEU A 175 -30.34 0.07 -16.96
C LEU A 175 -29.35 1.17 -17.35
N PHE A 176 -29.63 2.43 -16.98
CA PHE A 176 -28.70 3.55 -17.20
C PHE A 176 -28.89 4.65 -16.15
N ALA A 177 -27.90 5.53 -16.02
CA ALA A 177 -27.95 6.67 -15.12
C ALA A 177 -27.98 7.99 -15.89
N ARG A 178 -28.75 8.97 -15.41
CA ARG A 178 -28.69 10.35 -15.89
C ARG A 178 -29.08 11.34 -14.80
N PRO A 179 -28.66 12.61 -14.89
CA PRO A 179 -29.20 13.67 -14.06
C PRO A 179 -30.72 13.80 -14.23
N HIS A 180 -31.43 13.94 -13.12
CA HIS A 180 -32.84 14.30 -13.05
C HIS A 180 -33.01 15.28 -11.89
N GLU A 181 -33.53 16.47 -12.18
CA GLU A 181 -33.54 17.59 -11.24
C GLU A 181 -32.12 17.93 -10.76
N ASN A 182 -31.81 17.69 -9.48
CA ASN A 182 -30.54 18.08 -8.85
C ASN A 182 -29.63 16.90 -8.48
N SER A 183 -29.95 15.68 -8.91
CA SER A 183 -29.13 14.48 -8.64
C SER A 183 -29.12 13.47 -9.79
N TRP A 184 -28.18 12.54 -9.75
CA TRP A 184 -28.17 11.36 -10.62
C TRP A 184 -29.23 10.36 -10.18
N LYS A 185 -30.02 9.85 -11.14
CA LYS A 185 -31.05 8.83 -10.95
C LYS A 185 -30.86 7.67 -11.94
N ILE A 186 -31.36 6.50 -11.54
CA ILE A 186 -31.31 5.27 -12.35
C ILE A 186 -32.64 5.09 -13.09
N PHE A 187 -32.54 4.73 -14.36
CA PHE A 187 -33.66 4.50 -15.27
C PHE A 187 -33.55 3.12 -15.92
N GLU A 188 -34.70 2.54 -16.26
CA GLU A 188 -34.82 1.31 -17.05
C GLU A 188 -35.61 1.61 -18.33
N ILE A 189 -35.24 0.95 -19.43
CA ILE A 189 -35.94 1.05 -20.72
C ILE A 189 -35.81 -0.25 -21.50
N GLY A 190 -36.79 -0.55 -22.36
CA GLY A 190 -36.70 -1.61 -23.37
C GLY A 190 -35.65 -1.30 -24.45
N THR A 191 -34.98 -2.33 -24.97
CA THR A 191 -33.99 -2.17 -26.05
C THR A 191 -34.60 -1.85 -27.42
N ASP A 192 -35.93 -1.86 -27.50
CA ASP A 192 -36.75 -1.34 -28.60
C ASP A 192 -37.06 0.16 -28.49
N GLY A 193 -36.84 0.75 -27.30
CA GLY A 193 -37.14 2.14 -26.95
C GLY A 193 -38.43 2.33 -26.14
N SER A 194 -39.14 1.26 -25.78
CA SER A 194 -40.39 1.32 -25.01
C SER A 194 -40.17 1.30 -23.50
N GLY A 195 -41.19 1.67 -22.72
CA GLY A 195 -41.22 1.43 -21.27
C GLY A 195 -40.20 2.20 -20.42
N LEU A 196 -39.76 3.38 -20.85
CA LEU A 196 -38.84 4.22 -20.06
C LEU A 196 -39.44 4.58 -18.71
N ARG A 197 -38.77 4.18 -17.61
CA ARG A 197 -39.16 4.52 -16.24
C ARG A 197 -37.96 4.89 -15.37
N GLN A 198 -38.18 5.76 -14.39
CA GLN A 198 -37.21 5.96 -13.30
C GLN A 198 -37.37 4.79 -12.30
N VAL A 199 -36.27 4.14 -11.96
CA VAL A 199 -36.27 3.02 -10.99
C VAL A 199 -36.02 3.55 -9.58
N SER A 200 -35.01 4.40 -9.42
CA SER A 200 -34.60 4.89 -8.10
C SER A 200 -35.61 5.88 -7.51
N LYS A 201 -35.97 5.68 -6.23
CA LYS A 201 -36.94 6.50 -5.47
C LYS A 201 -36.32 7.30 -4.30
N ASN A 202 -34.99 7.42 -4.29
CA ASN A 202 -34.22 8.08 -3.24
C ASN A 202 -34.37 9.61 -3.24
N GLU A 203 -33.98 10.27 -2.15
CA GLU A 203 -34.10 11.72 -1.98
C GLU A 203 -33.41 12.52 -3.09
N ASN A 204 -33.92 13.73 -3.37
CA ASN A 204 -33.48 14.56 -4.49
C ASN A 204 -32.04 15.05 -4.39
N ASP A 205 -31.44 15.05 -3.21
CA ASP A 205 -30.05 15.44 -2.94
C ASP A 205 -29.08 14.24 -2.89
N VAL A 206 -29.59 13.02 -3.04
CA VAL A 206 -28.80 11.78 -3.09
C VAL A 206 -28.59 11.35 -4.55
N ASN A 207 -27.34 11.14 -4.93
CA ASN A 207 -26.96 10.64 -6.25
C ASN A 207 -26.92 9.10 -6.23
N VAL A 208 -27.48 8.50 -7.27
CA VAL A 208 -27.40 7.06 -7.53
C VAL A 208 -27.00 6.79 -8.98
N TYR A 209 -26.02 5.91 -9.19
CA TYR A 209 -25.38 5.67 -10.49
C TYR A 209 -24.67 4.31 -10.52
N ASP A 210 -23.98 3.96 -11.62
CA ASP A 210 -23.34 2.65 -11.81
C ASP A 210 -24.29 1.44 -11.54
N PRO A 211 -25.53 1.43 -12.09
CA PRO A 211 -26.47 0.34 -11.83
C PRO A 211 -26.02 -0.96 -12.50
N CYS A 212 -26.28 -2.08 -11.84
CA CYS A 212 -26.08 -3.43 -12.37
C CYS A 212 -27.23 -4.35 -11.94
N TYR A 213 -27.76 -5.14 -12.87
CA TYR A 213 -28.76 -6.15 -12.55
C TYR A 213 -28.15 -7.28 -11.72
N LEU A 214 -28.91 -7.81 -10.77
CA LEU A 214 -28.59 -9.02 -10.03
C LEU A 214 -29.43 -10.21 -10.51
N PRO A 215 -28.92 -11.46 -10.42
CA PRO A 215 -29.65 -12.65 -10.87
C PRO A 215 -31.01 -12.87 -10.21
N ASN A 216 -31.18 -12.41 -8.97
CA ASN A 216 -32.44 -12.48 -8.22
C ASN A 216 -33.45 -11.38 -8.60
N GLY A 217 -33.15 -10.54 -9.60
CA GLY A 217 -34.00 -9.45 -10.05
C GLY A 217 -33.81 -8.13 -9.29
N GLN A 218 -32.97 -8.09 -8.25
CA GLN A 218 -32.59 -6.84 -7.59
C GLN A 218 -31.59 -6.05 -8.44
N ILE A 219 -31.29 -4.83 -8.01
CA ILE A 219 -30.36 -3.92 -8.67
C ILE A 219 -29.35 -3.45 -7.63
N ILE A 220 -28.06 -3.65 -7.94
CA ILE A 220 -26.96 -3.03 -7.19
C ILE A 220 -26.58 -1.71 -7.86
N PHE A 221 -26.16 -0.70 -7.08
CA PHE A 221 -25.78 0.61 -7.57
C PHE A 221 -24.81 1.32 -6.62
N ALA A 222 -24.12 2.35 -7.11
CA ALA A 222 -23.29 3.23 -6.31
C ALA A 222 -24.05 4.49 -5.86
N SER A 223 -23.78 4.99 -4.64
CA SER A 223 -24.39 6.21 -4.11
C SER A 223 -23.46 7.02 -3.21
N ASP A 224 -23.67 8.35 -3.20
CA ASP A 224 -23.00 9.31 -2.31
C ASP A 224 -23.73 9.55 -0.96
N ALA A 225 -24.77 8.77 -0.68
CA ALA A 225 -25.46 8.70 0.61
C ALA A 225 -24.57 8.43 1.86
N PRO A 226 -23.35 7.85 1.77
CA PRO A 226 -22.46 7.75 2.94
C PRO A 226 -22.07 9.11 3.54
N VAL A 227 -22.10 10.19 2.75
CA VAL A 227 -21.64 11.53 3.14
C VAL A 227 -20.22 11.48 3.73
N GLN A 228 -19.28 10.92 2.96
CA GLN A 228 -17.85 10.83 3.30
C GLN A 228 -17.00 11.64 2.31
N GLY A 229 -15.86 12.12 2.79
CA GLY A 229 -14.93 12.93 2.01
C GLY A 229 -13.63 12.17 1.72
N VAL A 230 -13.13 12.29 0.49
CA VAL A 230 -11.86 11.67 0.08
C VAL A 230 -10.68 12.35 0.81
N PRO A 231 -9.90 11.64 1.65
CA PRO A 231 -8.88 12.26 2.51
C PRO A 231 -7.72 12.92 1.73
N CYS A 232 -7.29 12.32 0.61
CA CYS A 232 -6.18 12.88 -0.19
C CYS A 232 -6.53 14.22 -0.87
N TRP A 233 -7.80 14.61 -0.86
CA TRP A 233 -8.33 15.91 -1.31
C TRP A 233 -8.88 16.77 -0.18
N HIS A 234 -8.58 16.41 1.07
CA HIS A 234 -9.06 17.08 2.25
C HIS A 234 -10.60 17.18 2.35
N GLY A 235 -11.29 16.20 1.75
CA GLY A 235 -12.75 16.20 1.65
C GLY A 235 -13.36 17.34 0.82
N ILE A 236 -12.58 18.22 0.17
CA ILE A 236 -13.14 19.30 -0.67
C ILE A 236 -13.74 18.75 -1.95
N GLU A 237 -15.00 19.12 -2.20
CA GLU A 237 -15.79 18.84 -3.41
C GLU A 237 -15.97 17.35 -3.77
N LYS A 238 -15.26 16.41 -3.13
CA LYS A 238 -15.22 15.01 -3.53
C LYS A 238 -16.09 14.17 -2.60
N LYS A 239 -17.23 13.72 -3.11
CA LYS A 239 -18.13 12.81 -2.39
C LYS A 239 -17.76 11.36 -2.70
N VAL A 240 -17.61 10.58 -1.65
CA VAL A 240 -17.34 9.13 -1.72
C VAL A 240 -18.58 8.37 -2.20
N ALA A 241 -18.35 7.29 -2.95
CA ALA A 241 -19.39 6.42 -3.46
C ALA A 241 -19.27 5.06 -2.80
N ASN A 242 -20.34 4.50 -2.22
CA ASN A 242 -20.36 3.08 -1.84
C ASN A 242 -21.50 2.34 -2.55
N LEU A 243 -21.46 1.01 -2.52
CA LEU A 243 -22.49 0.17 -3.13
C LEU A 243 -23.70 -0.07 -2.21
N TYR A 244 -24.86 -0.08 -2.85
CA TYR A 244 -26.19 -0.31 -2.27
C TYR A 244 -26.96 -1.28 -3.16
N VAL A 245 -27.97 -1.94 -2.59
CA VAL A 245 -28.93 -2.77 -3.31
C VAL A 245 -30.34 -2.19 -3.18
N MET A 246 -31.17 -2.39 -4.19
CA MET A 246 -32.61 -2.11 -4.16
C MET A 246 -33.38 -3.19 -4.92
N ASN A 247 -34.68 -3.29 -4.65
CA ASN A 247 -35.59 -4.12 -5.44
C ASN A 247 -35.83 -3.53 -6.84
N ALA A 248 -36.36 -4.32 -7.77
CA ALA A 248 -36.63 -3.90 -9.15
C ALA A 248 -37.57 -2.68 -9.26
N ASP A 249 -38.39 -2.45 -8.24
CA ASP A 249 -39.32 -1.33 -8.13
C ASP A 249 -38.70 -0.08 -7.47
N GLY A 250 -37.43 -0.15 -7.07
CA GLY A 250 -36.71 0.93 -6.38
C GLY A 250 -36.90 0.98 -4.86
N GLY A 251 -37.67 0.08 -4.26
CA GLY A 251 -37.83 -0.05 -2.81
C GLY A 251 -36.73 -0.88 -2.15
N GLY A 252 -36.77 -0.98 -0.81
CA GLY A 252 -35.88 -1.87 -0.04
C GLY A 252 -34.39 -1.52 -0.13
N VAL A 253 -34.07 -0.22 -0.23
CA VAL A 253 -32.68 0.24 -0.38
C VAL A 253 -31.87 -0.11 0.86
N ARG A 254 -30.71 -0.76 0.67
CA ARG A 254 -29.77 -1.12 1.74
C ARG A 254 -28.32 -0.93 1.30
N ARG A 255 -27.48 -0.39 2.18
CA ARG A 255 -26.03 -0.26 2.00
C ARG A 255 -25.33 -1.62 2.11
N LEU A 256 -24.37 -1.87 1.23
CA LEU A 256 -23.56 -3.09 1.21
C LEU A 256 -22.10 -2.83 1.58
N CYS A 257 -21.55 -1.70 1.13
CA CYS A 257 -20.15 -1.33 1.34
C CYS A 257 -20.04 -0.16 2.32
N TYR A 258 -19.10 -0.25 3.26
CA TYR A 258 -18.90 0.70 4.36
C TYR A 258 -17.46 1.18 4.36
N ASP A 259 -17.01 1.65 3.21
CA ASP A 259 -15.61 1.88 2.88
C ASP A 259 -15.27 3.38 2.86
N GLN A 260 -14.03 3.72 3.17
CA GLN A 260 -13.50 5.09 3.28
C GLN A 260 -13.65 5.92 2.00
N ASP A 261 -13.46 5.25 0.87
CA ASP A 261 -13.38 5.84 -0.45
C ASP A 261 -14.30 5.08 -1.40
N HIS A 262 -14.07 5.22 -2.71
CA HIS A 262 -14.99 4.77 -3.72
C HIS A 262 -15.06 3.24 -3.87
N ASP A 263 -16.29 2.72 -3.83
CA ASP A 263 -16.71 1.45 -4.41
C ASP A 263 -17.55 1.72 -5.65
N MET A 264 -17.09 1.26 -6.81
CA MET A 264 -17.69 1.64 -8.10
C MET A 264 -17.65 0.52 -9.13
N GLN A 265 -18.43 0.71 -10.19
CA GLN A 265 -18.48 -0.17 -11.36
C GLN A 265 -18.76 -1.66 -11.03
N PRO A 266 -19.86 -1.96 -10.30
CA PRO A 266 -20.21 -3.34 -10.00
C PRO A 266 -20.55 -4.13 -11.28
N SER A 267 -20.21 -5.42 -11.29
CA SER A 267 -20.61 -6.35 -12.33
C SER A 267 -20.79 -7.76 -11.74
N VAL A 268 -21.70 -8.55 -12.29
CA VAL A 268 -21.93 -9.92 -11.82
C VAL A 268 -20.98 -10.90 -12.52
N LEU A 269 -20.32 -11.75 -11.72
CA LEU A 269 -19.50 -12.87 -12.15
C LEU A 269 -20.36 -14.07 -12.56
N ASN A 270 -19.80 -15.00 -13.33
CA ASN A 270 -20.54 -16.19 -13.77
C ASN A 270 -20.98 -17.11 -12.61
N ASP A 271 -20.34 -16.99 -11.45
CA ASP A 271 -20.72 -17.69 -10.21
C ASP A 271 -21.73 -16.91 -9.35
N GLY A 272 -22.34 -15.84 -9.86
CA GLY A 272 -23.36 -15.07 -9.17
C GLY A 272 -22.84 -14.06 -8.15
N ARG A 273 -21.53 -14.04 -7.86
CA ARG A 273 -20.91 -12.99 -7.03
C ARG A 273 -20.86 -11.66 -7.78
N VAL A 274 -20.79 -10.56 -7.04
CA VAL A 274 -20.57 -9.21 -7.59
C VAL A 274 -19.10 -8.87 -7.46
N VAL A 275 -18.46 -8.44 -8.56
CA VAL A 275 -17.11 -7.85 -8.58
C VAL A 275 -17.21 -6.34 -8.75
N PHE A 276 -16.37 -5.58 -8.05
CA PHE A 276 -16.33 -4.12 -8.14
C PHE A 276 -14.94 -3.58 -7.82
N ASN A 277 -14.69 -2.31 -8.16
CA ASN A 277 -13.45 -1.62 -7.80
C ASN A 277 -13.59 -0.95 -6.43
N ARG A 278 -12.64 -1.18 -5.53
CA ARG A 278 -12.54 -0.49 -4.22
C ARG A 278 -11.24 0.29 -4.11
N TRP A 279 -11.33 1.47 -3.53
CA TRP A 279 -10.19 2.30 -3.12
C TRP A 279 -9.77 1.99 -1.69
N ASP A 280 -8.46 1.95 -1.44
CA ASP A 280 -7.94 1.66 -0.10
C ASP A 280 -6.69 2.49 0.22
N TYR A 281 -6.80 3.35 1.24
CA TYR A 281 -5.72 4.21 1.75
C TYR A 281 -5.24 3.84 3.15
N THR A 282 -5.82 2.82 3.78
CA THR A 282 -5.54 2.58 5.19
C THR A 282 -4.20 1.88 5.38
N GLY A 283 -3.19 2.63 5.82
CA GLY A 283 -1.87 2.09 6.17
C GLY A 283 -1.07 1.56 4.97
N MET A 284 -1.42 1.89 3.73
CA MET A 284 -0.67 1.49 2.53
C MET A 284 -0.37 2.70 1.62
N ASN A 285 0.42 2.48 0.57
CA ASN A 285 0.68 3.51 -0.44
C ASN A 285 -0.62 3.97 -1.13
N ARG A 286 -0.93 5.26 -1.01
CA ARG A 286 -2.13 5.84 -1.62
C ARG A 286 -2.16 5.86 -3.14
N LEU A 287 -1.08 5.57 -3.86
CA LEU A 287 -1.01 5.75 -5.32
C LEU A 287 -1.39 4.49 -6.11
N PHE A 288 -1.25 3.30 -5.54
CA PHE A 288 -1.27 2.04 -6.31
C PHE A 288 -2.37 1.05 -5.91
N ASN A 289 -3.13 1.29 -4.84
CA ASN A 289 -4.02 0.27 -4.27
C ASN A 289 -5.51 0.45 -4.63
N ARG A 290 -5.89 0.12 -5.87
CA ARG A 290 -7.30 0.10 -6.34
C ARG A 290 -7.70 -1.32 -6.70
N GLN A 291 -8.23 -2.01 -5.71
CA GLN A 291 -8.45 -3.44 -5.73
C GLN A 291 -9.71 -3.79 -6.51
N LEU A 292 -9.77 -5.04 -7.00
CA LEU A 292 -11.04 -5.66 -7.32
C LEU A 292 -11.47 -6.47 -6.11
N ILE A 293 -12.68 -6.21 -5.62
CA ILE A 293 -13.32 -6.95 -4.53
C ILE A 293 -14.45 -7.78 -5.13
N ALA A 294 -14.66 -8.98 -4.59
CA ALA A 294 -15.83 -9.79 -4.87
C ALA A 294 -16.66 -9.99 -3.60
N MET A 295 -17.99 -10.01 -3.74
CA MET A 295 -18.93 -10.27 -2.64
C MET A 295 -20.17 -11.02 -3.12
N HIS A 296 -20.96 -11.54 -2.20
CA HIS A 296 -22.31 -12.01 -2.49
C HIS A 296 -23.24 -10.82 -2.78
N PRO A 297 -24.32 -10.99 -3.57
CA PRO A 297 -25.27 -9.91 -3.87
C PRO A 297 -25.89 -9.22 -2.63
N ASP A 298 -25.94 -9.92 -1.49
CA ASP A 298 -26.45 -9.39 -0.22
C ASP A 298 -25.42 -8.59 0.59
N GLY A 299 -24.19 -8.46 0.09
CA GLY A 299 -23.07 -7.75 0.73
C GLY A 299 -22.14 -8.64 1.56
N SER A 300 -22.49 -9.91 1.79
CA SER A 300 -21.68 -10.84 2.60
C SER A 300 -20.46 -11.37 1.82
N GLY A 301 -19.46 -11.88 2.54
CA GLY A 301 -18.30 -12.55 1.95
C GLY A 301 -17.41 -11.63 1.12
N GLN A 302 -17.31 -10.35 1.47
CA GLN A 302 -16.44 -9.39 0.78
C GLN A 302 -14.98 -9.82 0.90
N LYS A 303 -14.33 -10.10 -0.23
CA LYS A 303 -12.93 -10.52 -0.30
C LYS A 303 -12.22 -9.87 -1.48
N ALA A 304 -10.96 -9.48 -1.29
CA ALA A 304 -10.12 -9.03 -2.38
C ALA A 304 -9.95 -10.15 -3.40
N LEU A 305 -10.32 -9.86 -4.65
CA LEU A 305 -10.09 -10.73 -5.78
C LEU A 305 -8.72 -10.42 -6.39
N PHE A 306 -8.40 -9.13 -6.56
CA PHE A 306 -7.15 -8.67 -7.16
C PHE A 306 -6.64 -7.38 -6.52
N GLY A 307 -5.32 -7.19 -6.51
CA GLY A 307 -4.68 -5.91 -6.22
C GLY A 307 -4.28 -5.72 -4.76
N SER A 308 -4.69 -6.61 -3.87
CA SER A 308 -4.17 -6.62 -2.49
C SER A 308 -2.66 -6.86 -2.50
N ASN A 309 -1.93 -6.05 -1.74
CA ASN A 309 -0.48 -6.10 -1.59
C ASN A 309 0.35 -6.02 -2.90
N THR A 310 -0.16 -5.33 -3.93
CA THR A 310 0.42 -5.36 -5.28
C THR A 310 0.76 -3.96 -5.79
N TRP A 311 1.96 -3.78 -6.37
CA TRP A 311 2.39 -2.51 -6.99
C TRP A 311 1.87 -2.29 -8.42
N TYR A 312 1.60 -3.35 -9.18
CA TYR A 312 1.18 -3.27 -10.58
C TYR A 312 -0.05 -4.16 -10.87
N PRO A 313 -1.06 -3.64 -11.58
CA PRO A 313 -1.25 -2.26 -12.02
C PRO A 313 -1.81 -1.37 -10.90
N ASN A 314 -1.75 -0.05 -11.09
CA ASN A 314 -2.29 0.91 -10.10
C ASN A 314 -3.80 0.73 -9.86
N SER A 315 -4.54 0.30 -10.88
CA SER A 315 -5.99 0.16 -10.85
C SER A 315 -6.50 -0.71 -12.01
N ILE A 316 -7.63 -1.37 -11.78
CA ILE A 316 -8.40 -2.07 -12.82
C ILE A 316 -9.85 -1.58 -12.77
N TYR A 317 -10.32 -1.05 -13.90
CA TYR A 317 -11.65 -0.48 -14.07
C TYR A 317 -12.54 -1.34 -14.98
N SER A 318 -13.84 -1.11 -14.88
CA SER A 318 -14.87 -1.74 -15.72
C SER A 318 -14.76 -3.27 -15.80
N PRO A 319 -14.61 -3.99 -14.66
CA PRO A 319 -14.49 -5.44 -14.67
C PRO A 319 -15.77 -6.09 -15.22
N LYS A 320 -15.65 -7.08 -16.09
CA LYS A 320 -16.77 -7.92 -16.56
C LYS A 320 -16.34 -9.38 -16.67
N ALA A 321 -17.22 -10.30 -16.26
CA ALA A 321 -16.97 -11.73 -16.47
C ALA A 321 -16.99 -12.08 -17.96
N ILE A 322 -16.06 -12.94 -18.36
CA ILE A 322 -16.01 -13.51 -19.70
C ILE A 322 -17.00 -14.69 -19.76
N PRO A 323 -17.96 -14.72 -20.69
CA PRO A 323 -18.96 -15.79 -20.76
C PRO A 323 -18.33 -17.19 -20.85
N GLY A 324 -18.85 -18.14 -20.08
CA GLY A 324 -18.39 -19.54 -20.09
C GLY A 324 -17.01 -19.78 -19.46
N SER A 325 -16.46 -18.78 -18.76
CA SER A 325 -15.11 -18.84 -18.18
C SER A 325 -15.08 -18.39 -16.72
N LYS A 326 -13.99 -18.66 -16.00
CA LYS A 326 -13.70 -18.03 -14.70
C LYS A 326 -12.97 -16.69 -14.85
N LYS A 327 -12.62 -16.30 -16.08
CA LYS A 327 -11.82 -15.11 -16.40
C LYS A 327 -12.67 -13.83 -16.38
N ILE A 328 -11.98 -12.71 -16.17
CA ILE A 328 -12.54 -11.37 -16.11
C ILE A 328 -11.80 -10.49 -17.11
N VAL A 329 -12.52 -9.68 -17.88
CA VAL A 329 -11.92 -8.60 -18.66
C VAL A 329 -11.97 -7.30 -17.87
N GLY A 330 -10.92 -6.48 -17.93
CA GLY A 330 -10.83 -5.21 -17.23
C GLY A 330 -9.90 -4.22 -17.93
N ILE A 331 -9.93 -2.97 -17.48
CA ILE A 331 -9.14 -1.87 -18.04
C ILE A 331 -8.11 -1.42 -17.01
N ILE A 332 -6.83 -1.65 -17.29
CA ILE A 332 -5.72 -1.15 -16.47
C ILE A 332 -5.64 0.37 -16.63
N GLY A 333 -5.66 1.10 -15.52
CA GLY A 333 -5.62 2.56 -15.46
C GLY A 333 -4.44 3.12 -14.65
N GLY A 334 -4.15 4.41 -14.83
CA GLY A 334 -3.26 5.19 -13.95
C GLY A 334 -3.97 5.75 -12.71
N TYR A 335 -3.25 6.53 -11.90
CA TYR A 335 -3.79 7.20 -10.70
C TYR A 335 -4.04 8.70 -10.93
N HIS A 336 -3.05 9.59 -10.77
CA HIS A 336 -3.32 11.04 -10.90
C HIS A 336 -3.58 11.47 -12.36
N ARG A 337 -4.50 12.42 -12.53
CA ARG A 337 -4.85 13.07 -13.83
C ARG A 337 -5.19 12.06 -14.93
N SER A 338 -5.55 10.84 -14.54
CA SER A 338 -5.87 9.74 -15.43
C SER A 338 -7.38 9.55 -15.40
N SER A 339 -8.02 9.54 -16.57
CA SER A 339 -9.38 9.03 -16.68
C SER A 339 -9.37 7.51 -16.55
N ARG A 340 -10.53 6.90 -16.30
CA ARG A 340 -10.71 5.44 -16.21
C ARG A 340 -10.58 4.74 -17.57
N CYS A 341 -9.40 4.85 -18.19
CA CYS A 341 -9.05 4.26 -19.47
C CYS A 341 -7.55 3.96 -19.58
N GLY A 342 -7.20 2.98 -20.40
CA GLY A 342 -5.82 2.51 -20.55
C GLY A 342 -5.71 1.21 -21.32
N TYR A 343 -5.02 0.20 -20.76
CA TYR A 343 -4.83 -1.08 -21.41
C TYR A 343 -6.02 -2.01 -21.17
N LEU A 344 -6.40 -2.77 -22.19
CA LEU A 344 -7.34 -3.88 -22.03
C LEU A 344 -6.57 -5.09 -21.48
N ALA A 345 -7.08 -5.72 -20.43
CA ALA A 345 -6.47 -6.87 -19.78
C ALA A 345 -7.47 -8.00 -19.52
N VAL A 346 -6.99 -9.24 -19.59
CA VAL A 346 -7.69 -10.45 -19.15
C VAL A 346 -7.06 -10.92 -17.86
N LEU A 347 -7.89 -11.08 -16.84
CA LEU A 347 -7.54 -11.57 -15.51
C LEU A 347 -8.06 -12.99 -15.34
N ASN A 348 -7.25 -13.84 -14.73
CA ASN A 348 -7.61 -15.22 -14.39
C ASN A 348 -7.49 -15.44 -12.88
N PRO A 349 -8.60 -15.35 -12.14
CA PRO A 349 -8.63 -15.58 -10.70
C PRO A 349 -8.14 -16.95 -10.24
N SER A 350 -8.11 -17.95 -11.12
CA SER A 350 -7.61 -19.28 -10.77
C SER A 350 -6.08 -19.35 -10.67
N ARG A 351 -5.36 -18.24 -10.95
CA ARG A 351 -3.90 -18.15 -10.86
C ARG A 351 -3.38 -17.53 -9.55
N GLY A 352 -4.25 -17.36 -8.54
CA GLY A 352 -3.93 -16.87 -7.19
C GLY A 352 -4.34 -15.41 -6.91
N ASN A 353 -3.94 -14.91 -5.75
CA ASN A 353 -4.54 -13.72 -5.09
C ASN A 353 -4.13 -12.32 -5.54
N GLY A 354 -3.41 -12.16 -6.65
CA GLY A 354 -3.09 -10.82 -7.17
C GLY A 354 -1.78 -10.72 -7.95
N GLY A 355 -1.47 -9.49 -8.38
CA GLY A 355 -0.25 -9.17 -9.13
C GLY A 355 -0.18 -9.79 -10.52
N LYS A 356 1.05 -9.90 -11.03
CA LYS A 356 1.33 -10.44 -12.36
C LYS A 356 0.70 -11.80 -12.62
N LYS A 357 0.63 -12.66 -11.60
CA LYS A 357 0.14 -14.05 -11.75
C LYS A 357 -1.29 -14.10 -12.28
N MET A 358 -2.14 -13.17 -11.83
CA MET A 358 -3.55 -13.12 -12.27
C MET A 358 -3.71 -12.48 -13.66
N ILE A 359 -2.80 -11.59 -14.08
CA ILE A 359 -2.86 -10.96 -15.40
C ILE A 359 -2.42 -11.98 -16.46
N GLU A 360 -3.39 -12.53 -17.19
CA GLU A 360 -3.15 -13.53 -18.23
C GLU A 360 -2.67 -12.87 -19.53
N THR A 361 -3.35 -11.80 -19.93
CA THR A 361 -3.06 -11.08 -21.18
C THR A 361 -3.26 -9.58 -21.00
N VAL A 362 -2.38 -8.78 -21.62
CA VAL A 362 -2.57 -7.33 -21.81
C VAL A 362 -2.54 -7.04 -23.30
N VAL A 363 -3.63 -6.47 -23.83
CA VAL A 363 -3.76 -6.14 -25.25
C VAL A 363 -3.11 -4.79 -25.50
N THR A 364 -1.92 -4.81 -26.12
CA THR A 364 -1.10 -3.61 -26.35
C THR A 364 -1.37 -2.95 -27.71
N GLY A 365 -1.98 -3.67 -28.66
CA GLY A 365 -2.19 -3.19 -30.04
C GLY A 365 -0.90 -2.95 -30.84
N ARG A 366 0.24 -3.44 -30.35
CA ARG A 366 1.58 -3.29 -30.95
C ARG A 366 2.45 -4.53 -30.68
N PRO A 367 3.47 -4.81 -31.50
CA PRO A 367 4.42 -5.89 -31.25
C PRO A 367 5.13 -5.76 -29.89
N GLY A 368 5.54 -6.91 -29.35
CA GLY A 368 6.27 -7.03 -28.09
C GLY A 368 5.40 -7.41 -26.90
N LYS A 369 6.01 -8.06 -25.90
CA LYS A 369 5.35 -8.39 -24.64
C LYS A 369 5.10 -7.11 -23.84
N HIS A 370 3.95 -7.04 -23.17
CA HIS A 370 3.68 -5.98 -22.21
C HIS A 370 4.73 -5.98 -21.10
N LYS A 371 5.30 -4.80 -20.80
CA LYS A 371 6.24 -4.62 -19.70
C LYS A 371 5.49 -4.02 -18.52
N GLU A 372 5.65 -4.63 -17.35
CA GLU A 372 5.14 -4.07 -16.10
C GLU A 372 5.92 -2.79 -15.78
N VAL A 373 5.17 -1.71 -15.58
CA VAL A 373 5.71 -0.39 -15.26
C VAL A 373 4.90 0.13 -14.09
N ILE A 374 5.58 0.37 -12.97
CA ILE A 374 4.98 0.99 -11.78
C ILE A 374 5.16 2.50 -11.95
N MET A 375 4.07 3.19 -12.28
CA MET A 375 4.11 4.63 -12.57
C MET A 375 2.77 5.28 -12.24
N ASP A 376 2.79 6.43 -11.57
CA ASP A 376 1.59 7.18 -11.19
C ASP A 376 0.64 7.43 -12.38
N ARG A 377 1.15 7.98 -13.49
CA ARG A 377 0.37 8.29 -14.71
C ARG A 377 0.46 7.19 -15.77
N LEU A 378 0.41 5.93 -15.34
CA LEU A 378 0.69 4.72 -16.15
C LEU A 378 0.13 4.78 -17.59
N THR A 379 -1.10 5.26 -17.76
CA THR A 379 -1.83 5.16 -19.02
C THR A 379 -1.92 6.46 -19.82
N GLU A 380 -1.24 7.54 -19.40
CA GLU A 380 -1.37 8.87 -20.01
C GLU A 380 -1.06 8.86 -21.52
N ASN A 381 0.05 8.23 -21.93
CA ASN A 381 0.51 8.18 -23.32
C ASN A 381 0.32 6.81 -24.00
N VAL A 382 -0.59 5.98 -23.48
CA VAL A 382 -0.87 4.64 -24.00
C VAL A 382 -1.93 4.69 -25.10
N PHE A 383 -1.67 4.09 -26.25
CA PHE A 383 -2.61 3.92 -27.37
C PHE A 383 -2.39 2.56 -28.06
N PRO A 384 -3.44 1.86 -28.53
CA PRO A 384 -4.86 2.17 -28.36
C PRO A 384 -5.29 2.24 -26.89
N LYS A 385 -6.16 3.20 -26.57
CA LYS A 385 -6.61 3.50 -25.20
C LYS A 385 -8.05 3.04 -25.02
N PHE A 386 -8.26 2.00 -24.24
CA PHE A 386 -9.56 1.37 -24.02
C PHE A 386 -10.24 1.97 -22.78
N SER A 387 -11.56 2.16 -22.81
CA SER A 387 -12.34 2.63 -21.64
C SER A 387 -13.34 1.59 -21.11
N HIS A 388 -13.88 0.75 -21.99
CA HIS A 388 -14.84 -0.28 -21.65
C HIS A 388 -14.67 -1.48 -22.57
N ALA A 389 -14.99 -2.67 -22.06
CA ALA A 389 -15.06 -3.90 -22.82
C ALA A 389 -16.36 -4.64 -22.50
N PHE A 390 -16.96 -5.25 -23.53
CA PHE A 390 -18.04 -6.19 -23.42
C PHE A 390 -17.58 -7.50 -24.07
N PRO A 391 -17.26 -8.53 -23.25
CA PRO A 391 -16.69 -9.77 -23.75
C PRO A 391 -17.70 -10.53 -24.61
N ILE A 392 -17.24 -10.99 -25.77
CA ILE A 392 -17.99 -11.89 -26.66
C ILE A 392 -17.69 -13.34 -26.26
N ASP A 393 -16.41 -13.63 -26.06
CA ASP A 393 -15.87 -14.88 -25.54
C ASP A 393 -14.44 -14.66 -24.98
N GLU A 394 -13.68 -15.73 -24.73
CA GLU A 394 -12.30 -15.63 -24.20
C GLU A 394 -11.30 -14.91 -25.13
N GLN A 395 -11.58 -14.87 -26.43
CA GLN A 395 -10.66 -14.33 -27.43
C GLN A 395 -11.05 -12.92 -27.86
N TYR A 396 -12.36 -12.59 -27.86
CA TYR A 396 -12.89 -11.36 -28.44
C TYR A 396 -13.74 -10.53 -27.48
N ALA A 397 -13.63 -9.20 -27.59
CA ALA A 397 -14.49 -8.25 -26.89
C ALA A 397 -14.88 -7.06 -27.79
N LEU A 398 -16.12 -6.58 -27.66
CA LEU A 398 -16.49 -5.25 -28.14
C LEU A 398 -15.90 -4.21 -27.19
N VAL A 399 -15.25 -3.20 -27.73
CA VAL A 399 -14.54 -2.20 -26.92
C VAL A 399 -14.87 -0.78 -27.32
N SER A 400 -14.91 0.11 -26.33
CA SER A 400 -14.78 1.54 -26.55
C SER A 400 -13.31 1.92 -26.52
N VAL A 401 -12.79 2.42 -27.65
CA VAL A 401 -11.36 2.66 -27.81
C VAL A 401 -11.07 4.00 -28.49
N ARG A 402 -10.10 4.72 -27.95
CA ARG A 402 -9.43 5.85 -28.59
C ARG A 402 -8.15 5.32 -29.22
N LEU A 403 -8.12 5.25 -30.55
CA LEU A 403 -7.06 4.54 -31.27
C LEU A 403 -5.71 5.27 -31.27
N ARG A 404 -5.71 6.61 -31.25
CA ARG A 404 -4.50 7.42 -31.37
C ARG A 404 -4.56 8.67 -30.49
N LYS A 405 -3.40 9.27 -30.28
CA LYS A 405 -3.28 10.50 -29.49
C LYS A 405 -4.03 11.67 -30.13
N GLU A 406 -4.04 11.74 -31.46
CA GLU A 406 -4.63 12.83 -32.24
C GLU A 406 -6.15 12.78 -32.29
N THR A 407 -6.74 11.58 -32.19
CA THR A 407 -8.20 11.40 -32.15
C THR A 407 -8.71 11.66 -30.74
N MET A 408 -9.78 12.42 -30.58
CA MET A 408 -10.31 12.74 -29.23
C MET A 408 -11.48 11.87 -28.80
N ASN A 409 -12.24 11.32 -29.75
CA ASN A 409 -13.44 10.54 -29.47
C ASN A 409 -13.14 9.05 -29.34
N PHE A 410 -14.03 8.35 -28.62
CA PHE A 410 -14.03 6.90 -28.53
C PHE A 410 -14.87 6.28 -29.64
N SER A 411 -14.32 5.26 -30.29
CA SER A 411 -14.97 4.45 -31.31
C SER A 411 -15.35 3.08 -30.75
N ILE A 412 -16.31 2.39 -31.39
CA ILE A 412 -16.58 0.98 -31.11
C ILE A 412 -15.75 0.13 -32.06
N CYS A 413 -14.98 -0.80 -31.49
CA CYS A 413 -14.18 -1.78 -32.22
C CYS A 413 -14.43 -3.19 -31.67
N LEU A 414 -14.07 -4.20 -32.45
CA LEU A 414 -13.82 -5.56 -31.97
C LEU A 414 -12.32 -5.68 -31.68
N ALA A 415 -11.96 -6.03 -30.44
CA ALA A 415 -10.57 -6.29 -30.05
C ALA A 415 -10.39 -7.78 -29.73
N ASP A 416 -9.18 -8.29 -29.94
CA ASP A 416 -8.81 -9.65 -29.56
C ASP A 416 -7.52 -9.73 -28.74
N VAL A 417 -7.29 -10.89 -28.11
CA VAL A 417 -6.11 -11.14 -27.27
C VAL A 417 -4.79 -11.18 -28.04
N HIS A 418 -4.85 -11.36 -29.37
CA HIS A 418 -3.67 -11.33 -30.26
C HIS A 418 -3.21 -9.91 -30.59
N GLY A 419 -4.01 -8.90 -30.24
CA GLY A 419 -3.67 -7.49 -30.42
C GLY A 419 -4.37 -6.81 -31.60
N ASN A 420 -5.30 -7.48 -32.30
CA ASN A 420 -6.07 -6.82 -33.35
C ASN A 420 -7.14 -5.91 -32.74
N VAL A 421 -7.37 -4.76 -33.38
CA VAL A 421 -8.45 -3.82 -33.05
C VAL A 421 -9.14 -3.39 -34.34
N THR A 422 -10.32 -3.95 -34.59
CA THR A 422 -11.07 -3.83 -35.85
C THR A 422 -12.25 -2.88 -35.69
N MET A 423 -12.25 -1.79 -36.45
CA MET A 423 -13.27 -0.73 -36.36
C MET A 423 -14.66 -1.24 -36.72
N ILE A 424 -15.68 -0.88 -35.91
CA ILE A 424 -17.11 -1.10 -36.19
C ILE A 424 -17.81 0.24 -36.44
N LYS A 425 -17.71 1.19 -35.50
CA LYS A 425 -18.37 2.50 -35.57
C LYS A 425 -17.45 3.61 -35.07
N THR A 426 -17.34 4.69 -35.85
CA THR A 426 -16.62 5.90 -35.47
C THR A 426 -17.32 7.14 -36.00
N ASP A 427 -17.19 8.27 -35.30
CA ASP A 427 -17.67 9.58 -35.73
C ASP A 427 -16.75 10.68 -35.16
N PRO A 428 -16.25 11.61 -35.98
CA PRO A 428 -15.38 12.70 -35.49
C PRO A 428 -16.09 13.70 -34.56
N ARG A 429 -17.43 13.67 -34.46
CA ARG A 429 -18.22 14.56 -33.58
C ARG A 429 -18.75 13.87 -32.32
N HIS A 430 -18.72 12.55 -32.27
CA HIS A 430 -19.36 11.77 -31.20
C HIS A 430 -18.43 10.72 -30.60
N SER A 431 -18.51 10.54 -29.29
CA SER A 431 -17.91 9.38 -28.61
C SER A 431 -18.96 8.29 -28.41
N TYR A 432 -18.57 7.04 -28.66
CA TYR A 432 -19.38 5.85 -28.41
C TYR A 432 -18.79 5.03 -27.25
N LEU A 433 -19.57 4.89 -26.18
CA LEU A 433 -19.17 4.31 -24.89
C LEU A 433 -20.04 3.11 -24.52
N LYS A 434 -19.49 2.21 -23.68
CA LYS A 434 -20.18 1.03 -23.12
C LYS A 434 -20.97 0.20 -24.17
N PRO A 435 -20.32 -0.29 -25.25
CA PRO A 435 -21.00 -1.14 -26.22
C PRO A 435 -21.47 -2.44 -25.55
N ALA A 436 -22.68 -2.90 -25.86
CA ALA A 436 -23.18 -4.20 -25.44
C ALA A 436 -23.89 -4.90 -26.61
N LEU A 437 -23.58 -6.18 -26.81
CA LEU A 437 -24.17 -6.99 -27.88
C LEU A 437 -25.57 -7.45 -27.46
N LEU A 438 -26.58 -7.23 -28.31
CA LEU A 438 -27.95 -7.73 -28.10
C LEU A 438 -28.06 -9.19 -28.49
N ARG A 439 -27.32 -10.04 -27.77
CA ARG A 439 -27.41 -11.51 -27.83
C ARG A 439 -27.72 -12.03 -26.43
N GLU A 440 -28.73 -12.90 -26.33
CA GLU A 440 -29.11 -13.52 -25.06
C GLU A 440 -27.92 -14.25 -24.41
N ARG A 441 -27.84 -14.14 -23.09
CA ARG A 441 -26.80 -14.76 -22.26
C ARG A 441 -27.45 -15.52 -21.12
N PRO A 442 -26.84 -16.61 -20.62
CA PRO A 442 -27.30 -17.25 -19.40
C PRO A 442 -27.31 -16.26 -18.23
N VAL A 443 -28.38 -16.28 -17.45
CA VAL A 443 -28.42 -15.59 -16.16
C VAL A 443 -27.49 -16.35 -15.20
N PRO A 444 -26.54 -15.67 -14.51
CA PRO A 444 -25.70 -16.31 -13.51
C PRO A 444 -26.51 -16.95 -12.39
N GLN A 445 -25.90 -17.87 -11.63
CA GLN A 445 -26.60 -18.51 -10.52
C GLN A 445 -27.08 -17.49 -9.48
N VAL A 446 -28.28 -17.71 -8.95
CA VAL A 446 -28.79 -16.97 -7.79
C VAL A 446 -28.13 -17.56 -6.54
N LEU A 447 -27.41 -16.73 -5.79
CA LEU A 447 -26.81 -17.14 -4.52
C LEU A 447 -27.81 -16.95 -3.38
N PRO A 448 -27.88 -17.88 -2.40
CA PRO A 448 -28.74 -17.72 -1.24
C PRO A 448 -28.26 -16.56 -0.37
N GLU A 449 -29.21 -15.86 0.27
CA GLU A 449 -28.91 -14.84 1.26
C GLU A 449 -28.27 -15.47 2.51
N ARG A 450 -27.28 -14.78 3.05
CA ARG A 450 -26.51 -15.15 4.25
C ARG A 450 -26.67 -14.14 5.38
N VAL A 451 -27.41 -13.07 5.12
CA VAL A 451 -27.62 -11.96 6.03
C VAL A 451 -28.90 -12.18 6.82
N ASP A 452 -28.82 -11.98 8.13
CA ASP A 452 -29.95 -11.93 9.06
C ASP A 452 -30.08 -10.51 9.60
N LEU A 453 -30.94 -9.72 8.96
CA LEU A 453 -31.15 -8.30 9.26
C LEU A 453 -31.77 -8.04 10.65
N SER A 454 -32.18 -9.10 11.38
CA SER A 454 -32.61 -8.96 12.77
C SER A 454 -31.44 -8.78 13.75
N LYS A 455 -30.21 -9.09 13.30
CA LYS A 455 -28.98 -8.98 14.10
C LYS A 455 -28.24 -7.68 13.83
N ASP A 456 -27.34 -7.34 14.73
CA ASP A 456 -26.43 -6.18 14.65
C ASP A 456 -24.94 -6.58 14.72
N SER A 457 -24.69 -7.89 14.71
CA SER A 457 -23.39 -8.52 14.89
C SER A 457 -23.17 -9.66 13.90
N ALA A 458 -21.91 -10.03 13.73
CA ALA A 458 -21.44 -11.13 12.90
C ALA A 458 -20.35 -11.92 13.62
N SER A 459 -20.18 -13.19 13.27
CA SER A 459 -19.12 -14.03 13.85
C SER A 459 -17.93 -14.14 12.90
N VAL A 460 -16.71 -14.02 13.44
CA VAL A 460 -15.46 -14.18 12.72
C VAL A 460 -14.76 -15.44 13.22
N TYR A 461 -14.43 -16.35 12.30
CA TYR A 461 -13.67 -17.56 12.56
C TYR A 461 -12.33 -17.54 11.82
N ILE A 462 -11.25 -17.73 12.57
CA ILE A 462 -9.90 -17.91 12.03
C ILE A 462 -9.46 -19.32 12.38
N GLN A 463 -9.18 -20.15 11.37
CA GLN A 463 -8.79 -21.53 11.61
C GLN A 463 -7.43 -21.64 12.29
N ASN A 464 -6.42 -20.93 11.78
CA ASN A 464 -5.11 -20.82 12.41
C ASN A 464 -4.41 -19.54 11.93
N VAL A 465 -4.11 -18.60 12.83
CA VAL A 465 -3.42 -17.34 12.50
C VAL A 465 -2.04 -17.55 11.84
N TYR A 466 -1.42 -18.72 12.04
CA TYR A 466 -0.13 -19.08 11.46
C TYR A 466 -0.22 -19.71 10.06
N THR A 467 -1.43 -19.91 9.53
CA THR A 467 -1.63 -20.32 8.14
C THR A 467 -1.51 -19.10 7.22
N GLY A 468 -0.92 -19.27 6.04
CA GLY A 468 -0.64 -18.18 5.11
C GLY A 468 0.66 -17.42 5.43
N PRO A 469 1.04 -16.46 4.58
CA PRO A 469 2.33 -15.78 4.68
C PRO A 469 2.35 -14.65 5.72
N GLY A 470 1.19 -14.25 6.27
CA GLY A 470 1.05 -13.10 7.16
C GLY A 470 1.80 -13.20 8.50
N LEU A 471 2.18 -14.40 8.94
CA LEU A 471 3.02 -14.64 10.11
C LEU A 471 4.27 -15.48 9.78
N ASP A 472 4.74 -15.45 8.53
CA ASP A 472 5.93 -16.21 8.13
C ASP A 472 7.14 -15.90 9.03
N GLY A 473 7.72 -16.96 9.60
CA GLY A 473 8.85 -16.88 10.53
C GLY A 473 8.48 -16.61 11.99
N VAL A 474 7.22 -16.31 12.33
CA VAL A 474 6.81 -16.13 13.74
C VAL A 474 6.55 -17.49 14.39
N PRO A 475 7.16 -17.80 15.55
CA PRO A 475 6.91 -19.06 16.25
C PRO A 475 5.43 -19.24 16.65
N ALA A 476 4.96 -20.49 16.56
CA ALA A 476 3.63 -20.86 17.02
C ALA A 476 3.50 -20.61 18.53
N GLY A 477 2.38 -20.01 18.95
CA GLY A 477 2.12 -19.64 20.34
C GLY A 477 2.58 -18.23 20.73
N THR A 478 3.38 -17.54 19.91
CA THR A 478 3.71 -16.12 20.11
C THR A 478 2.47 -15.22 20.12
N ILE A 479 1.48 -15.49 19.28
CA ILE A 479 0.24 -14.72 19.23
C ILE A 479 -0.72 -15.24 20.30
N THR A 480 -1.07 -14.38 21.25
CA THR A 480 -1.97 -14.73 22.36
C THR A 480 -3.35 -14.08 22.23
N LYS A 481 -3.42 -12.94 21.53
CA LYS A 481 -4.65 -12.17 21.34
C LYS A 481 -4.75 -11.58 19.95
N LEU A 482 -5.98 -11.25 19.57
CA LEU A 482 -6.32 -10.50 18.38
C LEU A 482 -7.12 -9.26 18.81
N ARG A 483 -6.64 -8.07 18.46
CA ARG A 483 -7.35 -6.80 18.68
C ARG A 483 -8.18 -6.45 17.45
N VAL A 484 -9.44 -6.11 17.68
CA VAL A 484 -10.37 -5.62 16.67
C VAL A 484 -10.46 -4.10 16.78
N ILE A 485 -10.19 -3.43 15.67
CA ILE A 485 -10.32 -1.97 15.53
C ILE A 485 -11.34 -1.64 14.45
N SER A 486 -11.99 -0.49 14.55
CA SER A 486 -12.84 0.05 13.49
C SER A 486 -12.43 1.46 13.10
N TYR A 487 -12.94 1.95 11.97
CA TYR A 487 -12.63 3.29 11.47
C TYR A 487 -13.85 4.21 11.51
N ASP A 488 -13.62 5.49 11.79
CA ASP A 488 -14.58 6.57 11.54
C ASP A 488 -14.06 7.49 10.43
N PHE A 489 -14.57 7.29 9.22
CA PHE A 489 -14.06 7.97 8.05
C PHE A 489 -14.44 9.45 7.99
N GLY A 490 -13.52 10.23 7.44
CA GLY A 490 -13.62 11.68 7.39
C GLY A 490 -14.86 12.23 6.70
N TYR A 491 -15.31 13.39 7.18
CA TYR A 491 -16.45 14.11 6.60
C TYR A 491 -16.02 14.89 5.36
N PRO A 492 -16.95 15.13 4.40
CA PRO A 492 -16.76 16.16 3.39
C PRO A 492 -16.29 17.46 4.03
N THR A 493 -15.31 18.11 3.40
CA THR A 493 -14.62 19.34 3.83
C THR A 493 -13.71 19.24 5.06
N LEU A 494 -13.70 18.09 5.77
CA LEU A 494 -12.91 17.89 7.00
C LEU A 494 -11.88 16.77 6.90
N ALA A 495 -12.17 15.69 6.18
CA ALA A 495 -11.26 14.56 5.98
C ALA A 495 -9.86 15.06 5.59
N GLY A 496 -8.78 14.39 5.98
CA GLY A 496 -7.44 14.87 5.65
C GLY A 496 -6.33 13.98 6.18
N VAL A 497 -5.14 14.14 5.64
CA VAL A 497 -3.99 13.26 5.88
C VAL A 497 -3.24 13.56 7.18
N ASP A 498 -3.60 14.68 7.81
CA ASP A 498 -2.93 15.34 8.92
C ASP A 498 -3.93 15.75 10.02
N LYS A 499 -5.16 15.27 9.99
CA LYS A 499 -6.21 15.75 10.90
C LYS A 499 -6.25 14.97 12.20
N VAL A 500 -6.20 13.65 12.11
CA VAL A 500 -6.30 12.75 13.27
C VAL A 500 -4.94 12.56 13.94
N GLY A 501 -3.90 12.36 13.14
CA GLY A 501 -2.51 12.35 13.59
C GLY A 501 -1.59 12.96 12.55
N MET A 502 -0.45 13.47 13.01
CA MET A 502 0.60 13.99 12.16
C MET A 502 1.07 12.85 11.25
N SER A 503 0.88 12.98 9.94
CA SER A 503 1.33 11.98 8.93
C SER A 503 0.60 10.63 8.94
N GLY A 504 -0.45 10.52 9.73
CA GLY A 504 -1.14 9.27 10.00
C GLY A 504 -1.52 9.14 11.49
N PRO A 505 -2.58 8.36 11.80
CA PRO A 505 -3.55 7.84 10.84
C PRO A 505 -4.41 8.95 10.22
N TRP A 506 -5.04 8.65 9.08
CA TRP A 506 -5.88 9.59 8.34
C TRP A 506 -7.31 9.66 8.91
N ASP A 507 -7.76 8.56 9.51
CA ASP A 507 -9.09 8.45 10.10
C ASP A 507 -8.97 8.10 11.57
N VAL A 508 -10.04 8.43 12.28
CA VAL A 508 -10.18 8.08 13.69
C VAL A 508 -10.27 6.56 13.80
N MET A 509 -9.37 5.96 14.56
CA MET A 509 -9.41 4.54 14.88
C MET A 509 -10.07 4.32 16.24
N ARG A 510 -11.05 3.42 16.28
CA ARG A 510 -11.75 3.00 17.49
C ARG A 510 -11.31 1.60 17.87
N VAL A 511 -11.00 1.39 19.15
CA VAL A 511 -10.69 0.05 19.67
C VAL A 511 -12.01 -0.61 20.07
N ILE A 512 -12.37 -1.69 19.39
CA ILE A 512 -13.62 -2.42 19.67
C ILE A 512 -13.41 -3.42 20.81
N GLY A 513 -12.25 -4.06 20.86
CA GLY A 513 -11.87 -4.97 21.94
C GLY A 513 -10.90 -6.06 21.47
N GLU A 514 -10.66 -7.04 22.31
CA GLU A 514 -9.72 -8.13 22.07
C GLU A 514 -10.39 -9.51 22.21
N ALA A 515 -10.00 -10.44 21.36
CA ALA A 515 -10.33 -11.87 21.46
C ALA A 515 -9.08 -12.68 21.80
N ASN A 516 -9.23 -13.76 22.57
CA ASN A 516 -8.12 -14.68 22.80
C ASN A 516 -7.88 -15.55 21.57
N VAL A 517 -6.61 -15.82 21.29
CA VAL A 517 -6.16 -16.83 20.32
C VAL A 517 -5.82 -18.10 21.09
N HIS A 518 -6.37 -19.24 20.65
CA HIS A 518 -6.11 -20.53 21.28
C HIS A 518 -4.69 -21.03 20.99
N LYS A 519 -4.23 -22.02 21.76
CA LYS A 519 -2.88 -22.61 21.60
C LYS A 519 -2.62 -23.21 20.22
N ASP A 520 -3.66 -23.65 19.52
CA ASP A 520 -3.57 -24.15 18.14
C ASP A 520 -3.61 -23.03 17.07
N GLY A 521 -3.59 -21.77 17.50
CA GLY A 521 -3.65 -20.59 16.64
C GLY A 521 -5.06 -20.18 16.20
N SER A 522 -6.10 -20.90 16.64
CA SER A 522 -7.49 -20.63 16.22
C SER A 522 -8.17 -19.53 17.03
N ALA A 523 -9.15 -18.83 16.44
CA ALA A 523 -9.98 -17.84 17.12
C ALA A 523 -11.41 -17.82 16.57
N LEU A 524 -12.40 -17.63 17.45
CA LEU A 524 -13.82 -17.46 17.09
C LEU A 524 -14.45 -16.40 18.02
N PHE A 525 -14.94 -15.31 17.45
CA PHE A 525 -15.45 -14.16 18.20
C PHE A 525 -16.54 -13.39 17.45
N GLN A 526 -17.33 -12.59 18.18
CA GLN A 526 -18.33 -11.69 17.61
C GLN A 526 -17.73 -10.31 17.29
N VAL A 527 -18.21 -9.70 16.21
CA VAL A 527 -17.88 -8.34 15.80
C VAL A 527 -19.15 -7.56 15.47
N PRO A 528 -19.12 -6.21 15.57
CA PRO A 528 -20.20 -5.38 15.05
C PRO A 528 -20.39 -5.59 13.54
N ALA A 529 -21.63 -5.80 13.10
CA ALA A 529 -21.97 -5.85 11.68
C ALA A 529 -21.99 -4.43 11.05
N ASP A 530 -21.97 -4.32 9.72
CA ASP A 530 -22.06 -3.04 9.01
C ASP A 530 -20.98 -2.02 9.45
N THR A 531 -19.84 -2.55 9.90
CA THR A 531 -18.72 -1.79 10.47
C THR A 531 -17.43 -2.21 9.79
N PRO A 532 -16.65 -1.27 9.24
CA PRO A 532 -15.32 -1.58 8.74
C PRO A 532 -14.43 -1.93 9.94
N ILE A 533 -13.95 -3.17 9.97
CA ILE A 533 -13.08 -3.69 11.02
C ILE A 533 -11.73 -4.14 10.46
N ALA A 534 -10.69 -3.98 11.26
CA ALA A 534 -9.36 -4.51 11.00
C ALA A 534 -8.81 -5.25 12.21
N PHE A 535 -7.83 -6.11 11.96
CA PHE A 535 -7.24 -6.98 12.96
C PHE A 535 -5.77 -6.63 13.23
N GLN A 536 -5.38 -6.66 14.49
CA GLN A 536 -3.98 -6.61 14.92
C GLN A 536 -3.68 -7.86 15.75
N LEU A 537 -2.63 -8.59 15.38
CA LEU A 537 -2.22 -9.80 16.10
C LEU A 537 -1.20 -9.45 17.17
N LEU A 538 -1.52 -9.80 18.42
CA LEU A 538 -0.79 -9.36 19.59
C LEU A 538 0.04 -10.49 20.21
N ASP A 539 1.25 -10.16 20.64
CA ASP A 539 2.03 -10.99 21.54
C ASP A 539 1.47 -10.98 22.98
N ASP A 540 2.15 -11.66 23.90
CA ASP A 540 1.80 -11.72 25.32
C ASP A 540 2.00 -10.39 26.08
N HIS A 541 2.74 -9.44 25.51
CA HIS A 541 2.89 -8.08 26.01
C HIS A 541 1.79 -7.13 25.49
N GLY A 542 0.96 -7.57 24.56
CA GLY A 542 -0.11 -6.77 23.94
C GLY A 542 0.38 -5.86 22.81
N GLN A 543 1.58 -6.08 22.28
CA GLN A 543 2.16 -5.37 21.14
C GLN A 543 1.72 -6.05 19.84
N ALA A 544 1.32 -5.26 18.84
CA ALA A 544 0.98 -5.81 17.53
C ALA A 544 2.23 -6.24 16.75
N LEU A 545 2.25 -7.51 16.33
CA LEU A 545 3.30 -8.09 15.48
C LEU A 545 2.91 -8.12 14.00
N GLN A 546 1.61 -8.12 13.69
CA GLN A 546 1.12 -7.98 12.32
C GLN A 546 -0.12 -7.07 12.29
N LEU A 547 -0.15 -6.21 11.29
CA LEU A 547 -1.19 -5.20 11.10
C LEU A 547 -1.98 -5.52 9.83
N MET A 548 -3.29 -5.66 9.94
CA MET A 548 -4.16 -5.63 8.77
C MET A 548 -4.24 -4.18 8.25
N ARG A 549 -3.53 -3.88 7.15
CA ARG A 549 -3.48 -2.53 6.55
C ARG A 549 -4.58 -2.34 5.51
N SER A 550 -5.79 -2.64 5.93
CA SER A 550 -7.03 -2.61 5.16
C SER A 550 -8.16 -2.91 6.17
N TRP A 551 -9.39 -3.03 5.71
CA TRP A 551 -10.51 -3.46 6.54
C TRP A 551 -11.43 -4.42 5.78
N VAL A 552 -12.16 -5.22 6.54
CA VAL A 552 -13.29 -6.03 6.08
C VAL A 552 -14.56 -5.52 6.74
N THR A 553 -15.70 -5.79 6.11
CA THR A 553 -17.02 -5.48 6.67
C THR A 553 -17.83 -6.76 6.69
N ALA A 554 -18.30 -7.15 7.88
CA ALA A 554 -19.21 -8.26 8.04
C ALA A 554 -20.66 -7.76 8.02
N MET A 555 -21.55 -8.48 7.33
CA MET A 555 -22.97 -8.17 7.30
C MET A 555 -23.72 -8.76 8.51
N PRO A 556 -24.91 -8.25 8.86
CA PRO A 556 -25.71 -8.79 9.96
C PRO A 556 -25.91 -10.30 9.92
N GLY A 557 -25.55 -11.00 11.00
CA GLY A 557 -25.67 -12.45 11.12
C GLY A 557 -24.68 -13.28 10.30
N GLU A 558 -23.78 -12.64 9.55
CA GLU A 558 -22.77 -13.32 8.75
C GLU A 558 -21.83 -14.16 9.62
N ARG A 559 -21.41 -15.31 9.08
CA ARG A 559 -20.30 -16.10 9.61
C ARG A 559 -19.11 -15.95 8.67
N MET A 560 -18.23 -15.01 8.97
CA MET A 560 -17.01 -14.76 8.23
C MET A 560 -15.94 -15.78 8.65
N SER A 561 -15.19 -16.31 7.68
CA SER A 561 -14.08 -17.22 7.97
C SER A 561 -12.86 -17.03 7.06
N CYS A 562 -11.67 -17.21 7.64
CA CYS A 562 -10.39 -17.32 6.92
C CYS A 562 -9.58 -18.53 7.43
N LEU A 563 -8.67 -19.02 6.59
CA LEU A 563 -7.77 -20.13 6.96
C LEU A 563 -6.67 -19.65 7.91
N GLY A 564 -6.18 -18.44 7.67
CA GLY A 564 -5.16 -17.78 8.48
C GLY A 564 -4.93 -16.35 8.04
N CYS A 565 -3.72 -15.86 8.21
CA CYS A 565 -3.38 -14.47 7.91
C CYS A 565 -2.87 -14.34 6.47
N HIS A 566 -3.70 -13.74 5.60
CA HIS A 566 -3.43 -13.49 4.19
C HIS A 566 -3.27 -14.77 3.34
N GLU A 567 -4.06 -15.82 3.62
CA GLU A 567 -4.05 -17.08 2.85
C GLU A 567 -4.28 -16.87 1.34
N ASP A 568 -3.85 -17.84 0.52
CA ASP A 568 -4.26 -17.82 -0.90
C ASP A 568 -5.75 -18.22 -1.01
N SER A 569 -6.52 -17.56 -1.88
CA SER A 569 -7.97 -17.83 -2.03
C SER A 569 -8.23 -19.18 -2.68
N GLN A 570 -7.19 -19.77 -3.29
CA GLN A 570 -7.21 -21.13 -3.83
C GLN A 570 -6.73 -22.18 -2.82
N GLU A 571 -6.29 -21.75 -1.63
CA GLU A 571 -5.86 -22.67 -0.58
C GLU A 571 -7.07 -23.42 -0.01
N ALA A 572 -6.99 -24.74 0.02
CA ALA A 572 -8.05 -25.57 0.55
C ALA A 572 -8.02 -25.55 2.09
N PRO A 573 -9.18 -25.47 2.77
CA PRO A 573 -9.23 -25.61 4.22
C PRO A 573 -8.67 -26.95 4.67
N VAL A 574 -7.90 -26.94 5.77
CA VAL A 574 -7.48 -28.19 6.41
C VAL A 574 -8.68 -28.74 7.20
N PRO A 575 -9.06 -30.03 7.07
CA PRO A 575 -10.17 -30.61 7.82
C PRO A 575 -9.77 -30.86 9.28
N LEU A 576 -9.67 -29.78 10.07
CA LEU A 576 -9.31 -29.79 11.48
C LEU A 576 -10.42 -29.14 12.32
N VAL A 577 -10.87 -29.84 13.37
CA VAL A 577 -11.74 -29.23 14.40
C VAL A 577 -10.86 -28.47 15.39
N SER A 578 -10.71 -27.18 15.12
CA SER A 578 -9.94 -26.27 15.95
C SER A 578 -10.52 -26.13 17.37
N MET A 579 -9.68 -25.69 18.31
CA MET A 579 -10.09 -25.39 19.68
C MET A 579 -11.20 -24.32 19.73
N ALA A 580 -11.14 -23.34 18.84
CA ALA A 580 -12.13 -22.28 18.74
C ALA A 580 -13.55 -22.80 18.46
N LEU A 581 -13.71 -23.81 17.59
CA LEU A 581 -15.02 -24.37 17.23
C LEU A 581 -15.66 -25.22 18.33
N ARG A 582 -14.93 -25.52 19.41
CA ARG A 582 -15.46 -26.26 20.58
C ARG A 582 -16.25 -25.36 21.53
N ASN A 583 -16.22 -24.05 21.31
CA ASN A 583 -16.84 -23.05 22.17
C ASN A 583 -17.80 -22.16 21.35
N ALA A 584 -18.71 -21.48 22.05
CA ALA A 584 -19.47 -20.39 21.43
C ALA A 584 -18.52 -19.23 21.07
N PRO A 585 -18.87 -18.41 20.06
CA PRO A 585 -18.07 -17.22 19.73
C PRO A 585 -17.85 -16.32 20.94
N GLN A 586 -16.60 -15.98 21.19
CA GLN A 586 -16.20 -15.08 22.28
C GLN A 586 -16.80 -13.69 22.07
N GLN A 587 -17.23 -13.04 23.15
CA GLN A 587 -17.42 -11.60 23.15
C GLN A 587 -16.07 -10.90 23.26
N LEU A 588 -15.92 -9.76 22.59
CA LEU A 588 -14.69 -8.99 22.67
C LEU A 588 -14.51 -8.43 24.08
N GLN A 589 -13.30 -8.55 24.61
CA GLN A 589 -12.90 -7.99 25.90
C GLN A 589 -12.48 -6.54 25.73
N ASP A 590 -12.89 -5.67 26.65
CA ASP A 590 -12.51 -4.27 26.67
C ASP A 590 -10.98 -4.09 26.78
N CYS A 591 -10.41 -3.24 25.92
CA CYS A 591 -8.96 -3.04 25.86
C CYS A 591 -8.46 -2.06 26.93
N PHE A 592 -9.24 -1.04 27.28
CA PHE A 592 -8.99 -0.11 28.39
C PHE A 592 -10.31 0.60 28.75
N GLY A 593 -11.37 -0.17 28.95
CA GLY A 593 -12.74 0.32 29.05
C GLY A 593 -13.51 0.26 27.72
N PRO A 594 -14.71 0.86 27.66
CA PRO A 594 -15.65 0.69 26.56
C PRO A 594 -15.13 1.20 25.20
N PRO A 595 -15.63 0.64 24.09
CA PRO A 595 -15.20 1.00 22.73
C PRO A 595 -15.32 2.50 22.43
N ARG A 596 -14.22 3.10 21.96
CA ARG A 596 -14.13 4.54 21.64
C ARG A 596 -12.96 4.84 20.73
N GLY A 597 -12.92 6.03 20.15
CA GLY A 597 -11.76 6.52 19.42
C GLY A 597 -10.58 6.83 20.34
N PHE A 598 -9.37 6.48 19.90
CA PHE A 598 -8.15 6.66 20.71
C PHE A 598 -7.69 8.12 20.68
N ASP A 599 -7.64 8.76 21.85
CA ASP A 599 -7.27 10.18 22.01
C ASP A 599 -5.99 10.31 22.85
N PHE A 600 -4.96 10.97 22.31
CA PHE A 600 -3.68 11.11 23.01
C PHE A 600 -3.81 11.85 24.33
N GLY A 601 -4.61 12.93 24.35
CA GLY A 601 -4.82 13.74 25.54
C GLY A 601 -5.50 12.97 26.68
N ARG A 602 -6.38 12.02 26.34
CA ARG A 602 -7.09 11.19 27.33
C ARG A 602 -6.36 9.90 27.69
N GLU A 603 -5.66 9.27 26.74
CA GLU A 603 -5.07 7.95 26.94
C GLU A 603 -3.59 7.98 27.29
N ILE A 604 -2.85 8.98 26.79
CA ILE A 604 -1.39 9.08 26.93
C ILE A 604 -0.97 10.22 27.86
N GLN A 605 -1.54 11.42 27.75
CA GLN A 605 -1.12 12.54 28.62
C GLN A 605 -1.15 12.21 30.13
N PRO A 606 -2.15 11.47 30.69
CA PRO A 606 -2.12 11.11 32.11
C PRO A 606 -0.89 10.28 32.51
N LEU A 607 -0.42 9.37 31.65
CA LEU A 607 0.79 8.60 31.91
C LEU A 607 2.04 9.49 31.89
N LEU A 608 2.07 10.50 31.02
CA LEU A 608 3.16 11.47 30.94
C LEU A 608 3.18 12.38 32.18
N ASN A 609 2.02 12.87 32.61
CA ASN A 609 1.90 13.71 33.81
C ASN A 609 2.45 12.98 35.03
N ARG A 610 2.10 11.69 35.18
CA ARG A 610 2.53 10.87 36.31
C ARG A 610 4.03 10.56 36.31
N ASN A 611 4.61 10.29 35.14
CA ASN A 611 5.92 9.62 35.05
C ASN A 611 7.02 10.45 34.37
N CYS A 612 6.68 11.47 33.58
CA CYS A 612 7.61 12.14 32.66
C CYS A 612 7.70 13.65 32.86
N VAL A 613 6.56 14.33 33.09
CA VAL A 613 6.47 15.81 33.08
C VAL A 613 7.39 16.47 34.11
N SER A 614 7.64 15.82 35.26
CA SER A 614 8.54 16.35 36.30
C SER A 614 9.97 16.60 35.82
N CYS A 615 10.41 15.93 34.75
CA CYS A 615 11.75 16.09 34.15
C CYS A 615 11.69 16.64 32.71
N HIS A 616 10.50 16.90 32.18
CA HIS A 616 10.26 17.27 30.80
C HIS A 616 9.31 18.48 30.72
N ASP A 617 9.84 19.63 31.12
CA ASP A 617 9.13 20.92 31.19
C ASP A 617 9.80 22.00 30.29
N GLU A 618 9.49 23.27 30.48
CA GLU A 618 10.11 24.38 29.73
C GLU A 618 11.63 24.46 29.86
N LYS A 619 12.21 23.89 30.92
CA LYS A 619 13.65 23.94 31.19
C LYS A 619 14.38 22.77 30.54
N GLN A 620 13.69 21.67 30.25
CA GLN A 620 14.29 20.45 29.73
C GLN A 620 13.50 19.85 28.57
N ALA A 621 14.09 19.88 27.37
CA ALA A 621 13.47 19.35 26.17
C ALA A 621 13.52 17.80 26.09
N PRO A 622 12.53 17.14 25.45
CA PRO A 622 11.28 17.74 24.99
C PRO A 622 10.39 18.14 26.17
N ASP A 623 9.67 19.26 26.04
CA ASP A 623 8.66 19.70 27.00
C ASP A 623 7.35 18.93 26.76
N LEU A 624 6.99 18.07 27.72
CA LEU A 624 5.88 17.11 27.65
C LEU A 624 4.64 17.55 28.44
N ARG A 625 4.62 18.79 28.92
CA ARG A 625 3.49 19.34 29.67
C ARG A 625 2.20 19.37 28.84
N PRO A 626 1.02 19.20 29.46
CA PRO A 626 -0.25 19.30 28.77
C PRO A 626 -0.49 20.70 28.19
N LYS A 627 -1.41 20.80 27.21
CA LYS A 627 -1.78 22.08 26.57
C LYS A 627 -2.17 23.16 27.56
N ALA A 628 -2.86 22.80 28.66
CA ALA A 628 -3.29 23.74 29.70
C ALA A 628 -2.13 24.47 30.40
N GLU A 629 -0.94 23.89 30.42
CA GLU A 629 0.26 24.47 31.04
C GLU A 629 1.15 25.23 30.03
N ARG A 630 0.96 24.99 28.74
CA ARG A 630 1.72 25.61 27.64
C ARG A 630 0.97 26.81 27.07
N LYS A 631 0.86 27.90 27.84
CA LYS A 631 0.06 29.10 27.47
C LYS A 631 0.38 29.73 26.10
N ASN A 632 1.61 29.57 25.62
CA ASN A 632 2.07 30.09 24.32
C ASN A 632 1.99 29.08 23.17
N TYR A 633 1.52 27.86 23.43
CA TYR A 633 1.36 26.86 22.38
C TYR A 633 0.06 27.10 21.64
N VAL A 634 0.17 27.32 20.33
CA VAL A 634 -0.95 27.74 19.48
C VAL A 634 -1.42 26.61 18.56
N GLY A 635 -0.67 25.52 18.45
CA GLY A 635 -0.85 24.42 17.49
C GLY A 635 0.12 24.51 16.31
N ARG A 636 -0.02 23.60 15.34
CA ARG A 636 0.84 23.52 14.16
C ARG A 636 0.16 24.06 12.91
N GLU A 637 0.89 24.85 12.11
CA GLU A 637 0.40 25.28 10.80
C GLU A 637 0.25 24.05 9.86
N PRO A 638 -0.86 23.96 9.11
CA PRO A 638 -1.07 22.90 8.14
C PRO A 638 -0.07 23.03 6.97
N SER A 639 0.15 21.95 6.22
CA SER A 639 0.99 22.05 5.03
C SER A 639 0.39 23.02 3.99
N TYR A 640 1.19 23.45 3.01
CA TYR A 640 0.68 24.30 1.91
C TYR A 640 -0.54 23.68 1.20
N LEU A 641 -0.52 22.36 0.95
CA LEU A 641 -1.67 21.70 0.33
C LEU A 641 -2.87 21.67 1.26
N ASP A 642 -2.64 21.33 2.52
CA ASP A 642 -3.72 21.22 3.49
C ASP A 642 -4.36 22.59 3.64
N HIS A 643 -3.58 23.66 3.75
CA HIS A 643 -4.07 25.04 3.74
C HIS A 643 -4.87 25.36 2.47
N THR A 644 -4.34 25.06 1.27
CA THR A 644 -5.05 25.37 0.00
C THR A 644 -6.30 24.53 -0.23
N ARG A 645 -6.37 23.34 0.38
CA ARG A 645 -7.49 22.40 0.28
C ARG A 645 -8.33 22.33 1.55
N LEU A 646 -8.12 23.22 2.51
CA LEU A 646 -8.99 23.33 3.66
C LEU A 646 -10.15 24.24 3.30
N ASN A 647 -11.36 23.87 3.73
CA ASN A 647 -12.50 24.75 3.59
C ASN A 647 -12.24 26.07 4.32
N ASP A 648 -12.65 27.20 3.73
CA ASP A 648 -12.41 28.53 4.29
C ASP A 648 -12.98 28.68 5.71
N ALA A 649 -14.03 27.94 6.05
CA ALA A 649 -14.59 27.92 7.40
C ALA A 649 -13.61 27.41 8.48
N TYR A 650 -12.65 26.55 8.11
CA TYR A 650 -11.61 26.07 9.04
C TYR A 650 -10.31 26.86 8.94
N LYS A 651 -10.20 27.82 8.00
CA LYS A 651 -9.09 28.79 7.95
C LYS A 651 -9.32 29.90 8.97
N VAL A 652 -9.49 29.50 10.23
CA VAL A 652 -9.75 30.41 11.35
C VAL A 652 -8.54 31.33 11.53
N PRO A 653 -8.72 32.64 11.79
CA PRO A 653 -7.62 33.55 12.03
C PRO A 653 -7.09 33.39 13.45
N PHE A 654 -6.11 32.50 13.67
CA PHE A 654 -5.23 32.63 14.83
C PHE A 654 -4.07 33.55 14.43
N ASN A 655 -4.14 34.83 14.78
CA ASN A 655 -3.17 35.86 14.35
C ASN A 655 -2.90 35.87 12.83
N GLY A 656 -3.93 35.57 12.01
CA GLY A 656 -3.83 35.52 10.55
C GLY A 656 -3.29 34.20 9.97
N LYS A 657 -3.26 33.10 10.76
CA LYS A 657 -2.79 31.78 10.34
C LYS A 657 -3.79 30.67 10.67
N THR A 658 -3.90 29.67 9.79
CA THR A 658 -4.67 28.43 10.02
C THR A 658 -3.83 27.48 10.88
N ILE A 659 -4.44 26.77 11.84
CA ILE A 659 -3.72 25.90 12.76
C ILE A 659 -4.48 24.57 12.98
N ILE A 660 -3.76 23.45 13.06
CA ILE A 660 -4.26 22.14 13.51
C ILE A 660 -3.98 21.98 15.01
N PRO A 661 -4.99 21.70 15.86
CA PRO A 661 -4.86 21.80 17.31
C PRO A 661 -4.35 20.51 17.96
N TYR A 662 -3.17 20.03 17.59
CA TYR A 662 -2.51 18.94 18.32
C TYR A 662 -2.21 19.32 19.79
N THR A 663 -1.74 18.35 20.57
CA THR A 663 -1.18 18.65 21.90
C THR A 663 0.33 18.87 21.80
N PRO A 664 0.93 19.74 22.62
CA PRO A 664 2.37 20.00 22.57
C PRO A 664 3.22 18.75 22.87
N ALA A 665 2.78 17.91 23.81
CA ALA A 665 3.46 16.66 24.13
C ALA A 665 3.37 15.62 22.99
N TYR A 666 2.24 15.57 22.27
CA TYR A 666 2.09 14.74 21.07
C TYR A 666 3.12 15.11 20.01
N GLU A 667 3.21 16.39 19.64
CA GLU A 667 4.18 16.86 18.65
C GLU A 667 5.62 16.53 19.03
N ALA A 668 5.94 16.60 20.32
CA ALA A 668 7.27 16.30 20.83
C ALA A 668 7.62 14.81 20.79
N LEU A 669 6.64 13.90 20.92
CA LEU A 669 6.85 12.46 21.03
C LEU A 669 6.66 11.67 19.74
N VAL A 670 5.74 12.06 18.86
CA VAL A 670 5.49 11.36 17.57
C VAL A 670 6.75 11.03 16.77
N PRO A 671 7.78 11.90 16.74
CA PRO A 671 8.99 11.59 15.98
C PRO A 671 9.86 10.47 16.56
N TYR A 672 9.57 10.01 17.78
CA TYR A 672 10.22 8.83 18.38
C TYR A 672 9.49 7.53 18.05
N LEU A 673 8.45 7.58 17.20
CA LEU A 673 7.70 6.42 16.76
C LEU A 673 8.16 5.92 15.39
N ARG A 674 8.32 4.60 15.29
CA ARG A 674 8.37 3.86 14.04
C ARG A 674 6.97 3.35 13.72
N ARG A 675 6.44 3.73 12.55
CA ARG A 675 5.05 3.46 12.15
C ARG A 675 4.88 3.53 10.64
N VAL A 676 3.79 3.00 10.12
CA VAL A 676 3.52 2.93 8.67
C VAL A 676 3.04 4.26 8.12
N ASN A 677 3.67 4.75 7.06
CA ASN A 677 3.33 6.00 6.38
C ASN A 677 2.62 5.74 5.05
N VAL A 678 1.90 6.76 4.56
CA VAL A 678 1.08 6.70 3.34
C VAL A 678 1.88 6.62 2.01
N GLY A 679 3.21 6.70 2.09
CA GLY A 679 4.13 6.45 0.98
C GLY A 679 4.89 5.12 1.09
N ASP A 680 4.64 4.34 2.14
CA ASP A 680 5.38 3.12 2.42
C ASP A 680 4.90 1.95 1.54
N ASP A 681 5.53 0.79 1.71
CA ASP A 681 5.36 -0.37 0.84
C ASP A 681 3.90 -0.85 0.79
N VAL A 682 3.38 -1.09 -0.42
CA VAL A 682 2.07 -1.74 -0.59
C VAL A 682 2.16 -3.23 -0.30
N SER A 683 3.33 -3.85 -0.43
CA SER A 683 3.47 -5.29 -0.22
C SER A 683 3.18 -5.68 1.23
N MET A 684 2.86 -6.94 1.47
CA MET A 684 2.59 -7.42 2.82
C MET A 684 3.81 -7.19 3.72
N LEU A 685 3.59 -6.65 4.92
CA LEU A 685 4.68 -6.30 5.84
C LEU A 685 5.32 -7.54 6.45
N THR A 686 6.61 -7.43 6.73
CA THR A 686 7.31 -8.45 7.52
C THR A 686 6.78 -8.42 8.95
N PRO A 687 6.39 -9.57 9.54
CA PRO A 687 5.95 -9.60 10.93
C PRO A 687 7.00 -9.01 11.88
N GLY A 688 6.55 -8.18 12.81
CA GLY A 688 7.42 -7.49 13.78
C GLY A 688 8.15 -6.25 13.25
N GLU A 689 8.06 -5.93 11.95
CA GLU A 689 8.85 -4.84 11.34
C GLU A 689 8.48 -3.43 11.84
N TYR A 690 7.19 -3.25 12.15
CA TYR A 690 6.59 -2.01 12.66
C TYR A 690 6.06 -2.19 14.08
N ALA A 691 6.46 -3.25 14.77
CA ALA A 691 6.04 -3.49 16.13
C ALA A 691 6.63 -2.43 17.07
N ALA A 692 5.94 -2.11 18.15
CA ALA A 692 6.28 -0.97 19.01
C ALA A 692 7.72 -0.99 19.54
N ASN A 693 8.30 -2.17 19.83
CA ASN A 693 9.71 -2.35 20.23
C ASN A 693 10.75 -1.86 19.21
N THR A 694 10.35 -1.59 17.96
CA THR A 694 11.23 -0.98 16.94
C THR A 694 11.24 0.54 16.99
N SER A 695 10.38 1.16 17.81
CA SER A 695 10.34 2.61 18.02
C SER A 695 11.42 3.07 19.01
N PRO A 696 12.19 4.14 18.70
CA PRO A 696 13.14 4.72 19.63
C PRO A 696 12.58 5.04 21.02
N LEU A 697 11.31 5.46 21.11
CA LEU A 697 10.63 5.70 22.38
C LEU A 697 10.61 4.44 23.26
N ILE A 698 10.12 3.33 22.71
CA ILE A 698 9.98 2.07 23.45
C ILE A 698 11.34 1.50 23.83
N GLN A 699 12.30 1.53 22.92
CA GLN A 699 13.66 1.05 23.19
C GLN A 699 14.31 1.83 24.33
N MET A 700 14.07 3.13 24.42
CA MET A 700 14.59 3.96 25.52
C MET A 700 13.93 3.61 26.85
N LEU A 701 12.61 3.41 26.85
CA LEU A 701 11.85 3.07 28.06
C LEU A 701 12.15 1.67 28.57
N GLN A 702 12.34 0.68 27.67
CA GLN A 702 12.74 -0.69 28.03
C GLN A 702 14.12 -0.77 28.69
N LYS A 703 15.03 0.17 28.37
CA LYS A 703 16.35 0.29 28.99
C LYS A 703 16.35 1.03 30.33
N GLU A 704 15.17 1.38 30.84
CA GLU A 704 14.93 2.26 31.98
C GLU A 704 15.45 3.70 31.72
N HIS A 705 14.55 4.67 31.67
CA HIS A 705 14.89 6.06 31.42
C HIS A 705 14.98 6.85 32.73
N HIS A 706 16.20 7.14 33.19
CA HIS A 706 16.47 7.93 34.40
C HIS A 706 15.70 7.49 35.67
N GLY A 707 15.46 6.18 35.82
CA GLY A 707 14.74 5.62 36.98
C GLY A 707 13.22 5.75 36.93
N VAL A 708 12.66 6.15 35.78
CA VAL A 708 11.21 6.11 35.53
C VAL A 708 10.78 4.66 35.31
N GLY A 709 9.93 4.16 36.21
CA GLY A 709 9.32 2.82 36.12
C GLY A 709 7.87 2.90 35.64
N LEU A 710 7.62 2.46 34.40
CA LEU A 710 6.28 2.35 33.83
C LEU A 710 5.62 1.03 34.27
N THR A 711 4.32 1.07 34.53
CA THR A 711 3.54 -0.15 34.79
C THR A 711 3.34 -0.96 33.50
N THR A 712 2.96 -2.23 33.61
CA THR A 712 2.58 -3.05 32.44
C THR A 712 1.46 -2.40 31.63
N ASP A 713 0.47 -1.81 32.29
CA ASP A 713 -0.63 -1.10 31.63
C ASP A 713 -0.15 0.17 30.91
N ASP A 714 0.82 0.91 31.49
CA ASP A 714 1.42 2.08 30.83
C ASP A 714 2.15 1.67 29.55
N MET A 715 2.94 0.60 29.60
CA MET A 715 3.62 0.05 28.43
C MET A 715 2.63 -0.41 27.37
N ARG A 716 1.58 -1.14 27.77
CA ARG A 716 0.54 -1.62 26.84
C ARG A 716 -0.26 -0.48 26.19
N ARG A 717 -0.47 0.64 26.90
CA ARG A 717 -1.07 1.87 26.32
C ARG A 717 -0.17 2.52 25.29
N LEU A 718 1.14 2.60 25.55
CA LEU A 718 2.12 3.11 24.59
C LEU A 718 2.20 2.20 23.35
N TYR A 719 2.17 0.88 23.53
CA TYR A 719 2.09 -0.08 22.42
C TYR A 719 0.83 0.15 21.60
N LEU A 720 -0.34 0.21 22.24
CA LEU A 720 -1.60 0.49 21.56
C LEU A 720 -1.55 1.81 20.78
N TRP A 721 -1.00 2.88 21.36
CA TRP A 721 -0.88 4.16 20.65
C TRP A 721 -0.04 4.05 19.37
N ILE A 722 1.10 3.34 19.44
CA ILE A 722 1.98 3.09 18.28
C ILE A 722 1.31 2.17 17.26
N ASP A 723 0.68 1.08 17.71
CA ASP A 723 -0.02 0.10 16.87
C ASP A 723 -1.17 0.76 16.08
N LEU A 724 -1.82 1.79 16.66
CA LEU A 724 -2.85 2.61 15.99
C LEU A 724 -2.26 3.70 15.08
N ASN A 725 -0.97 3.65 14.76
CA ASN A 725 -0.24 4.63 13.95
C ASN A 725 -0.12 6.03 14.59
N GLY A 726 -0.24 6.13 15.92
CA GLY A 726 -0.01 7.36 16.69
C GLY A 726 -1.04 8.47 16.47
N PRO A 727 -2.35 8.25 16.68
CA PRO A 727 -3.36 9.31 16.61
C PRO A 727 -3.16 10.34 17.73
N CYS A 728 -3.46 11.60 17.44
CA CYS A 728 -3.63 12.65 18.45
C CYS A 728 -5.09 12.73 18.90
N HIS A 729 -6.01 12.74 17.93
CA HIS A 729 -7.43 13.00 18.14
C HIS A 729 -8.26 11.71 18.07
N GLY A 730 -9.09 11.48 19.09
CA GLY A 730 -10.00 10.34 19.09
C GLY A 730 -11.32 10.57 18.36
N ARG A 731 -11.61 11.80 17.90
CA ARG A 731 -12.86 12.16 17.23
C ARG A 731 -12.66 13.32 16.26
N TRP A 732 -13.57 13.46 15.30
CA TRP A 732 -13.53 14.56 14.33
C TRP A 732 -13.80 15.93 14.96
N GLU A 733 -14.59 15.99 16.04
CA GLU A 733 -14.85 17.20 16.82
C GLU A 733 -13.64 17.64 17.64
N ASP A 734 -12.69 16.75 17.91
CA ASP A 734 -11.46 17.10 18.61
C ASP A 734 -10.46 17.81 17.67
N VAL A 735 -10.68 17.77 16.34
CA VAL A 735 -9.85 18.43 15.32
C VAL A 735 -10.27 19.88 15.09
N PHE A 736 -11.57 20.17 14.98
CA PHE A 736 -12.11 21.53 14.87
C PHE A 736 -13.47 21.63 15.57
N ASP A 737 -13.73 22.74 16.27
CA ASP A 737 -15.04 23.05 16.85
C ASP A 737 -16.12 23.15 15.74
N ARG A 738 -17.33 22.59 15.95
CA ARG A 738 -18.43 22.64 14.95
C ARG A 738 -19.02 24.06 14.89
N PRO A 739 -19.00 24.85 13.77
CA PRO A 739 -19.60 24.54 12.43
C PRO A 739 -18.78 25.00 11.18
N PRO A 740 -18.79 24.27 10.03
CA PRO A 740 -19.94 24.18 9.09
C PRO A 740 -20.48 22.75 8.89
N LEU A 741 -20.10 21.81 9.75
CA LEU A 741 -20.47 20.39 9.66
C LEU A 741 -21.95 20.08 9.92
N GLY A 742 -22.74 21.01 10.49
CA GLY A 742 -24.09 20.74 10.98
C GLY A 742 -24.96 19.96 9.98
N ASN A 743 -25.08 20.48 8.76
CA ASN A 743 -25.85 19.81 7.71
C ASN A 743 -25.21 18.46 7.30
N VAL A 744 -23.88 18.37 7.21
CA VAL A 744 -23.18 17.15 6.76
C VAL A 744 -23.31 16.01 7.78
N TYR A 745 -23.19 16.32 9.07
CA TYR A 745 -23.37 15.36 10.16
C TYR A 745 -24.82 14.86 10.22
N ASP A 746 -25.78 15.79 10.15
CA ASP A 746 -27.20 15.46 10.17
C ASP A 746 -27.61 14.64 8.94
N LEU A 747 -27.05 14.94 7.75
CA LEU A 747 -27.25 14.16 6.53
C LEU A 747 -26.64 12.76 6.65
N ARG A 748 -25.40 12.61 7.16
CA ARG A 748 -24.79 11.29 7.39
C ARG A 748 -25.66 10.45 8.32
N LYS A 749 -26.13 11.04 9.42
CA LYS A 749 -27.03 10.37 10.39
C LYS A 749 -28.36 9.98 9.74
N LYS A 750 -28.99 10.90 8.99
CA LYS A 750 -30.23 10.67 8.24
C LYS A 750 -30.08 9.50 7.27
N TYR A 751 -29.08 9.53 6.39
CA TYR A 751 -28.89 8.49 5.37
C TYR A 751 -28.44 7.16 5.94
N ARG A 752 -27.66 7.15 7.03
CA ARG A 752 -27.38 5.91 7.77
C ARG A 752 -28.66 5.32 8.35
N SER A 753 -29.58 6.13 8.86
CA SER A 753 -30.87 5.65 9.37
C SER A 753 -31.81 5.15 8.27
N LEU A 754 -31.76 5.73 7.08
CA LEU A 754 -32.63 5.34 5.96
C LEU A 754 -32.14 4.10 5.23
N TYR A 755 -30.82 3.99 5.05
CA TYR A 755 -30.22 3.00 4.14
C TYR A 755 -29.20 2.07 4.80
N GLY A 756 -28.76 2.38 6.02
CA GLY A 756 -27.73 1.63 6.74
C GLY A 756 -28.26 0.94 8.01
N SER A 757 -27.31 0.52 8.85
CA SER A 757 -27.59 -0.26 10.06
C SER A 757 -28.08 0.57 11.25
N LYS A 758 -28.80 -0.07 12.17
CA LYS A 758 -29.31 0.51 13.44
C LYS A 758 -28.24 0.71 14.52
N GLN A 759 -26.95 0.59 14.18
CA GLN A 759 -25.89 0.71 15.18
C GLN A 759 -25.95 2.03 15.94
N LYS A 760 -25.75 1.95 17.26
CA LYS A 760 -25.63 3.11 18.12
C LYS A 760 -24.40 3.93 17.72
N ASN A 761 -24.54 5.25 17.80
CA ASN A 761 -23.41 6.12 17.55
C ASN A 761 -22.36 5.89 18.64
N MET A 762 -21.13 5.57 18.25
CA MET A 762 -20.01 5.30 19.17
C MET A 762 -19.25 6.57 19.57
N ASP A 763 -19.84 7.74 19.30
CA ASP A 763 -19.24 9.07 19.53
C ASP A 763 -19.33 9.55 20.99
N GLU A 764 -19.87 8.74 21.91
CA GLU A 764 -19.92 9.10 23.32
C GLU A 764 -18.52 9.10 23.93
N ILE A 765 -18.07 10.27 24.41
CA ILE A 765 -16.85 10.35 25.24
C ILE A 765 -17.16 9.65 26.56
N HIS A 766 -16.64 8.44 26.72
CA HIS A 766 -16.55 7.87 28.05
C HIS A 766 -15.49 8.65 28.84
N LYS A 767 -15.97 9.47 29.79
CA LYS A 767 -15.14 10.19 30.76
C LYS A 767 -14.54 9.22 31.76
N GLN A 768 -13.63 8.35 31.33
CA GLN A 768 -12.84 7.57 32.27
C GLN A 768 -11.78 8.50 32.86
N ARG A 769 -11.81 8.70 34.18
CA ARG A 769 -10.74 9.42 34.89
C ARG A 769 -9.60 8.44 35.11
N TYR A 770 -8.42 8.81 34.64
CA TYR A 770 -7.17 8.13 34.98
C TYR A 770 -6.46 8.92 36.07
N ASP A 771 -5.77 8.22 36.95
CA ASP A 771 -4.91 8.85 37.94
C ASP A 771 -3.72 9.53 37.25
N ASP A 772 -3.71 10.87 37.32
CA ASP A 772 -2.70 11.77 36.79
C ASP A 772 -1.77 12.33 37.88
N SER A 773 -1.89 11.83 39.12
CA SER A 773 -1.09 12.28 40.25
C SER A 773 0.41 12.06 39.98
N PRO A 774 1.26 13.10 40.05
CA PRO A 774 2.69 12.97 39.82
C PRO A 774 3.32 11.97 40.78
N LYS A 775 4.14 11.04 40.26
CA LYS A 775 5.01 10.22 41.11
C LYS A 775 6.31 10.98 41.37
N ALA A 776 6.80 10.91 42.61
CA ALA A 776 8.11 11.44 42.95
C ALA A 776 9.18 10.62 42.21
N VAL A 777 9.77 11.19 41.16
CA VAL A 777 10.93 10.62 40.48
C VAL A 777 12.17 11.07 41.23
N SER A 778 12.98 10.12 41.70
CA SER A 778 14.25 10.45 42.32
C SER A 778 15.21 11.00 41.25
N PRO A 779 15.95 12.09 41.53
CA PRO A 779 16.90 12.61 40.56
C PRO A 779 17.94 11.53 40.22
N PRO A 780 18.35 11.43 38.94
CA PRO A 780 19.34 10.44 38.54
C PRO A 780 20.63 10.67 39.32
N LYS A 781 21.23 9.59 39.84
CA LYS A 781 22.59 9.67 40.36
C LYS A 781 23.52 10.04 39.20
N PRO A 782 24.36 11.08 39.31
CA PRO A 782 25.31 11.42 38.27
C PRO A 782 26.23 10.23 38.01
N HIS A 783 26.39 9.89 36.74
CA HIS A 783 27.41 8.95 36.31
C HIS A 783 28.79 9.56 36.57
N PRO A 784 29.76 8.80 37.15
CA PRO A 784 31.10 9.30 37.38
C PRO A 784 31.76 9.71 36.05
N GLN A 785 32.11 11.00 35.91
CA GLN A 785 32.95 11.46 34.80
C GLN A 785 34.34 10.85 34.92
N LEU A 786 34.86 10.26 33.84
CA LEU A 786 36.25 9.83 33.78
C LEU A 786 37.06 10.69 32.82
N THR A 787 38.10 11.28 33.40
CA THR A 787 39.23 11.97 32.79
C THR A 787 40.34 10.94 32.49
N GLY A 788 40.21 10.15 31.43
CA GLY A 788 41.24 9.21 30.99
C GLY A 788 42.09 9.79 29.86
N LYS A 789 43.41 9.96 30.07
CA LYS A 789 44.36 10.25 28.98
C LYS A 789 44.67 8.94 28.23
N GLY A 790 44.08 8.76 27.05
CA GLY A 790 44.14 7.51 26.29
C GLY A 790 45.54 7.10 25.82
N ARG A 791 45.81 5.79 25.82
CA ARG A 791 46.90 5.16 25.05
C ARG A 791 46.32 4.57 23.77
N LYS A 792 46.73 5.09 22.60
CA LYS A 792 46.46 4.47 21.30
C LYS A 792 47.27 3.16 21.18
N GLN A 793 46.62 2.00 21.17
CA GLN A 793 47.28 0.76 20.74
C GLN A 793 47.46 0.80 19.21
N LYS A 794 48.71 0.78 18.74
CA LYS A 794 49.08 0.66 17.32
C LYS A 794 49.16 -0.82 16.91
N THR A 795 48.06 -1.56 16.99
CA THR A 795 48.04 -2.94 16.47
C THR A 795 47.24 -2.96 15.18
N ILE A 796 47.93 -3.14 14.05
CA ILE A 796 47.33 -3.24 12.72
C ILE A 796 46.93 -4.71 12.50
N SER A 797 45.67 -4.96 12.13
CA SER A 797 45.23 -6.31 11.71
C SER A 797 45.92 -6.72 10.41
N VAL A 798 46.21 -8.01 10.23
CA VAL A 798 46.74 -8.55 8.97
C VAL A 798 45.58 -8.97 8.05
N ASP A 799 45.66 -8.64 6.76
CA ASP A 799 44.80 -9.22 5.72
C ASP A 799 45.14 -10.71 5.57
N VAL A 800 44.15 -11.57 5.81
CA VAL A 800 44.34 -13.02 5.72
C VAL A 800 43.65 -13.63 4.50
N GLY A 801 43.16 -12.81 3.57
CA GLY A 801 42.53 -13.24 2.33
C GLY A 801 41.01 -13.25 2.37
N ARG A 802 40.42 -14.14 1.56
CA ARG A 802 39.00 -14.14 1.18
C ARG A 802 38.43 -15.56 1.21
N ILE A 803 37.17 -15.70 1.62
CA ILE A 803 36.40 -16.93 1.35
C ILE A 803 35.91 -16.83 -0.10
N PRO A 804 36.35 -17.70 -1.02
CA PRO A 804 36.04 -17.57 -2.43
C PRO A 804 34.60 -17.97 -2.74
N PHE A 805 33.93 -17.17 -3.57
CA PHE A 805 32.61 -17.50 -4.12
C PHE A 805 32.52 -17.20 -5.62
N PRO A 806 31.68 -17.93 -6.38
CA PRO A 806 31.47 -17.66 -7.79
C PRO A 806 31.05 -16.21 -8.06
N GLY A 807 31.46 -15.66 -9.21
CA GLY A 807 31.04 -14.33 -9.65
C GLY A 807 31.68 -13.16 -8.89
N GLY A 808 32.76 -13.38 -8.15
CA GLY A 808 33.46 -12.33 -7.40
C GLY A 808 32.78 -11.92 -6.10
N LEU A 809 31.91 -12.78 -5.55
CA LEU A 809 31.16 -12.57 -4.31
C LEU A 809 31.95 -12.95 -3.05
N ASP A 810 33.27 -12.90 -3.13
CA ASP A 810 34.18 -13.30 -2.06
C ASP A 810 33.89 -12.58 -0.74
N ILE A 811 34.01 -13.29 0.39
CA ILE A 811 33.90 -12.68 1.72
C ILE A 811 35.31 -12.32 2.22
N PRO A 812 35.70 -11.04 2.27
CA PRO A 812 36.99 -10.61 2.80
C PRO A 812 37.08 -10.82 4.32
N LEU A 813 38.22 -11.32 4.80
CA LEU A 813 38.45 -11.60 6.21
C LEU A 813 39.61 -10.77 6.78
N ARG A 814 39.45 -10.29 8.01
CA ARG A 814 40.50 -9.63 8.81
C ARG A 814 40.82 -10.46 10.04
N ARG A 815 42.09 -10.57 10.37
CA ARG A 815 42.51 -11.17 11.64
C ARG A 815 42.41 -10.15 12.76
N ILE A 816 41.56 -10.44 13.74
CA ILE A 816 41.41 -9.67 14.96
C ILE A 816 42.32 -10.30 16.04
N PRO A 817 43.28 -9.56 16.60
CA PRO A 817 44.22 -10.12 17.56
C PRO A 817 43.55 -10.43 18.91
N ALA A 818 44.14 -11.33 19.69
CA ALA A 818 43.82 -11.44 21.11
C ALA A 818 44.19 -10.13 21.83
N GLY A 819 43.45 -9.77 22.87
CA GLY A 819 43.68 -8.52 23.59
C GLY A 819 42.67 -8.26 24.69
N SER A 820 42.79 -7.11 25.34
CA SER A 820 41.83 -6.67 26.37
C SER A 820 41.34 -5.27 26.09
N PHE A 821 40.10 -4.97 26.48
CA PHE A 821 39.49 -3.66 26.34
C PHE A 821 38.46 -3.40 27.44
N MET A 822 38.05 -2.15 27.59
CA MET A 822 36.92 -1.78 28.43
C MET A 822 35.62 -1.90 27.64
N MET A 823 34.78 -2.87 28.00
CA MET A 823 33.46 -3.07 27.41
C MET A 823 32.41 -2.23 28.11
N GLY A 824 31.49 -1.65 27.35
CA GLY A 824 30.44 -0.76 27.86
C GLY A 824 30.83 0.72 27.87
N ALA A 825 30.04 1.53 28.56
CA ALA A 825 30.28 2.96 28.70
C ALA A 825 29.93 3.47 30.11
N GLY A 826 30.68 4.47 30.58
CA GLY A 826 30.56 5.00 31.94
C GLY A 826 29.47 6.07 32.12
N ASN A 827 29.16 6.83 31.06
CA ASN A 827 28.29 8.02 31.07
C ASN A 827 27.09 7.89 30.09
N SER A 828 26.44 6.72 30.01
CA SER A 828 25.43 6.44 28.99
C SER A 828 24.20 5.67 29.52
N LEU A 829 23.44 5.05 28.60
CA LEU A 829 22.24 4.26 28.89
C LEU A 829 22.57 3.17 29.92
N ARG A 830 21.63 2.88 30.84
CA ARG A 830 21.84 1.96 31.98
C ARG A 830 22.28 0.57 31.53
N ASP A 831 21.84 0.10 30.36
CA ASP A 831 22.15 -1.21 29.81
C ASP A 831 23.57 -1.34 29.22
N GLU A 832 24.31 -0.24 29.13
CA GLU A 832 25.69 -0.18 28.63
C GLU A 832 26.74 -0.16 29.76
N GLY A 833 26.31 -0.07 31.02
CA GLY A 833 27.17 0.08 32.18
C GLY A 833 26.91 -0.96 33.28
N PRO A 834 27.88 -1.19 34.19
CA PRO A 834 29.16 -0.50 34.29
C PRO A 834 30.17 -0.98 33.24
N MET A 835 31.15 -0.12 32.93
CA MET A 835 32.29 -0.52 32.11
C MET A 835 33.04 -1.67 32.79
N THR A 836 33.34 -2.72 32.03
CA THR A 836 33.94 -3.94 32.55
C THR A 836 35.18 -4.30 31.71
N PRO A 837 36.34 -4.60 32.32
CA PRO A 837 37.49 -5.08 31.58
C PRO A 837 37.19 -6.49 31.03
N ILE A 838 37.32 -6.66 29.72
CA ILE A 838 37.11 -7.93 29.02
C ILE A 838 38.37 -8.33 28.28
N THR A 839 38.72 -9.62 28.37
CA THR A 839 39.85 -10.21 27.65
C THR A 839 39.34 -11.15 26.56
N ILE A 840 39.71 -10.87 25.32
CA ILE A 840 39.58 -11.78 24.18
C ILE A 840 40.83 -12.65 24.14
N GLY A 841 40.71 -13.88 24.66
CA GLY A 841 41.86 -14.76 24.91
C GLY A 841 42.51 -15.37 23.65
N LYS A 842 41.76 -15.52 22.57
CA LYS A 842 42.25 -16.02 21.27
C LYS A 842 41.92 -15.02 20.16
N GLY A 843 42.82 -14.90 19.18
CA GLY A 843 42.51 -14.21 17.94
C GLY A 843 41.39 -14.92 17.18
N PHE A 844 40.75 -14.19 16.27
CA PHE A 844 39.71 -14.75 15.40
C PHE A 844 39.70 -14.01 14.06
N LEU A 845 39.13 -14.63 13.03
CA LEU A 845 38.88 -13.97 11.76
C LEU A 845 37.49 -13.37 11.77
N MET A 846 37.31 -12.18 11.21
CA MET A 846 36.01 -11.54 11.05
C MET A 846 35.83 -11.05 9.62
N SER A 847 34.61 -11.12 9.09
CA SER A 847 34.31 -10.50 7.79
C SER A 847 34.57 -8.99 7.83
N SER A 848 35.36 -8.48 6.88
CA SER A 848 35.75 -7.07 6.88
C SER A 848 34.58 -6.11 6.67
N THR A 849 33.50 -6.63 6.10
CA THR A 849 32.23 -5.95 5.83
C THR A 849 31.06 -6.77 6.39
N GLU A 850 29.89 -6.17 6.43
CA GLU A 850 28.62 -6.87 6.57
C GLU A 850 28.42 -7.88 5.43
N ILE A 851 27.63 -8.92 5.67
CA ILE A 851 27.21 -9.83 4.61
C ILE A 851 26.26 -9.09 3.65
N SER A 852 26.60 -9.09 2.35
CA SER A 852 25.81 -8.39 1.34
C SER A 852 24.56 -9.17 0.91
N ASN A 853 23.62 -8.50 0.24
CA ASN A 853 22.45 -9.13 -0.36
C ASN A 853 22.84 -10.27 -1.31
N ALA A 854 23.83 -10.05 -2.20
CA ALA A 854 24.28 -11.08 -3.13
C ALA A 854 24.91 -12.29 -2.42
N GLN A 855 25.71 -12.05 -1.37
CA GLN A 855 26.28 -13.12 -0.56
C GLN A 855 25.20 -13.92 0.17
N PHE A 856 24.22 -13.25 0.77
CA PHE A 856 23.12 -13.91 1.46
C PHE A 856 22.23 -14.71 0.50
N ARG A 857 22.03 -14.24 -0.74
CA ARG A 857 21.28 -14.97 -1.78
C ARG A 857 21.95 -16.27 -2.23
N LEU A 858 23.26 -16.46 -1.99
CA LEU A 858 23.90 -17.76 -2.19
C LEU A 858 23.36 -18.84 -1.24
N PHE A 859 22.89 -18.44 -0.06
CA PHE A 859 22.21 -19.31 0.91
C PHE A 859 20.70 -19.32 0.68
N ARG A 860 20.09 -18.15 0.46
CA ARG A 860 18.64 -17.98 0.26
C ARG A 860 18.33 -17.19 -1.01
N PRO A 861 18.21 -17.86 -2.17
CA PRO A 861 18.05 -17.20 -3.47
C PRO A 861 16.90 -16.19 -3.57
N GLY A 862 15.81 -16.40 -2.81
CA GLY A 862 14.64 -15.53 -2.78
C GLY A 862 14.71 -14.34 -1.81
N HIS A 863 15.86 -14.07 -1.17
CA HIS A 863 15.99 -12.96 -0.23
C HIS A 863 15.81 -11.59 -0.88
N ASP A 864 14.98 -10.75 -0.24
CA ASP A 864 14.67 -9.39 -0.66
C ASP A 864 14.71 -8.43 0.54
N SER A 865 15.75 -7.59 0.59
CA SER A 865 15.89 -6.49 1.54
C SER A 865 14.93 -5.32 1.28
N ARG A 866 14.10 -5.42 0.23
CA ARG A 866 13.05 -4.48 -0.16
C ARG A 866 13.58 -3.09 -0.53
N TYR A 867 12.76 -2.09 -0.25
CA TYR A 867 12.98 -0.70 -0.61
C TYR A 867 12.69 0.16 0.61
N TYR A 868 13.31 1.32 0.61
CA TYR A 868 12.87 2.44 1.42
C TYR A 868 11.76 3.20 0.67
N GLY A 869 10.57 3.25 1.27
CA GLY A 869 9.33 3.73 0.66
C GLY A 869 9.45 5.10 -0.03
N ARG A 870 8.72 5.25 -1.15
CA ARG A 870 8.86 6.37 -2.08
C ARG A 870 8.22 7.67 -1.56
N ARG A 871 9.04 8.71 -1.44
CA ARG A 871 8.63 10.11 -1.14
C ARG A 871 8.71 11.07 -2.37
N HIS A 872 8.91 10.52 -3.58
CA HIS A 872 9.00 11.25 -4.86
C HIS A 872 7.95 10.72 -5.85
N LEU A 873 7.50 11.48 -6.88
CA LEU A 873 6.30 11.12 -7.65
C LEU A 873 6.46 10.87 -9.17
N GLN A 874 7.65 10.93 -9.78
CA GLN A 874 7.78 10.80 -11.25
C GLN A 874 9.04 10.05 -11.81
N ARG A 875 9.22 8.75 -11.54
CA ARG A 875 10.24 7.89 -12.20
C ARG A 875 9.57 6.65 -12.83
N SER A 876 10.33 5.78 -13.48
CA SER A 876 9.81 4.62 -14.25
C SER A 876 9.92 3.27 -13.51
N ASP A 877 10.12 3.32 -12.19
CA ASP A 877 10.36 2.22 -11.25
C ASP A 877 9.97 2.64 -9.81
N ASP A 878 8.68 2.99 -9.63
CA ASP A 878 8.18 3.80 -8.52
C ASP A 878 8.01 3.11 -7.15
N GLN A 879 8.84 2.12 -6.79
CA GLN A 879 8.75 1.42 -5.49
C GLN A 879 9.46 2.15 -4.34
N GLY A 880 10.54 2.89 -4.62
CA GLY A 880 11.32 3.58 -3.57
C GLY A 880 12.81 3.63 -3.86
N VAL A 881 13.64 3.94 -2.85
CA VAL A 881 15.10 3.80 -2.93
C VAL A 881 15.45 2.35 -2.56
N THR A 882 16.18 1.64 -3.41
CA THR A 882 16.50 0.22 -3.16
C THR A 882 17.34 0.02 -1.90
N LEU A 883 16.99 -0.99 -1.11
CA LEU A 883 17.79 -1.59 -0.05
C LEU A 883 18.33 -2.97 -0.46
N ASN A 884 17.99 -3.41 -1.67
CA ASN A 884 18.16 -4.77 -2.16
C ASN A 884 19.21 -4.91 -3.27
N ALA A 885 20.03 -3.88 -3.51
CA ALA A 885 21.14 -3.98 -4.45
C ALA A 885 22.19 -4.99 -3.94
N ASP A 886 22.87 -5.67 -4.86
CA ASP A 886 23.75 -6.81 -4.58
C ASP A 886 24.90 -6.49 -3.60
N GLU A 887 25.40 -5.26 -3.69
CA GLU A 887 26.49 -4.69 -2.91
C GLU A 887 26.05 -4.06 -1.59
N GLN A 888 24.74 -3.85 -1.39
CA GLN A 888 24.18 -3.38 -0.12
C GLN A 888 24.14 -4.53 0.91
N PRO A 889 24.17 -4.23 2.21
CA PRO A 889 24.04 -5.24 3.26
C PRO A 889 22.69 -5.97 3.19
N ALA A 890 22.68 -7.24 3.54
CA ALA A 890 21.44 -7.99 3.75
C ALA A 890 20.71 -7.45 4.98
N LEU A 891 19.42 -7.11 4.82
CA LEU A 891 18.54 -6.51 5.83
C LEU A 891 17.28 -7.35 6.01
N ARG A 892 16.51 -7.10 7.09
CA ARG A 892 15.32 -7.91 7.42
C ARG A 892 15.67 -9.40 7.55
N VAL A 893 16.85 -9.67 8.08
CA VAL A 893 17.35 -11.00 8.41
C VAL A 893 17.13 -11.20 9.91
N SER A 894 16.50 -12.31 10.30
CA SER A 894 16.36 -12.66 11.72
C SER A 894 17.68 -13.23 12.26
N TRP A 895 17.84 -13.30 13.58
CA TRP A 895 18.99 -13.97 14.18
C TRP A 895 19.04 -15.45 13.75
N ASP A 896 17.89 -16.11 13.71
CA ASP A 896 17.77 -17.50 13.27
C ASP A 896 18.22 -17.69 11.81
N ASP A 897 17.88 -16.74 10.94
CA ASP A 897 18.36 -16.73 9.55
C ASP A 897 19.88 -16.54 9.44
N ALA A 898 20.45 -15.66 10.25
CA ALA A 898 21.89 -15.37 10.26
C ALA A 898 22.70 -16.56 10.81
N GLN A 899 22.18 -17.25 11.84
CA GLN A 899 22.76 -18.49 12.36
C GLN A 899 22.67 -19.63 11.35
N ALA A 900 21.54 -19.75 10.63
CA ALA A 900 21.39 -20.72 9.55
C ALA A 900 22.39 -20.47 8.41
N PHE A 901 22.63 -19.20 8.05
CA PHE A 901 23.69 -18.82 7.11
C PHE A 901 25.08 -19.24 7.60
N CYS A 902 25.40 -18.98 8.88
CA CYS A 902 26.68 -19.39 9.46
C CYS A 902 26.86 -20.92 9.45
N ALA A 903 25.81 -21.67 9.77
CA ALA A 903 25.83 -23.13 9.74
C ALA A 903 26.00 -23.67 8.31
N TRP A 904 25.30 -23.08 7.34
CA TRP A 904 25.47 -23.40 5.91
C TRP A 904 26.89 -23.13 5.44
N LEU A 905 27.44 -21.95 5.79
CA LEU A 905 28.78 -21.58 5.39
C LEU A 905 29.83 -22.48 6.04
N SER A 906 29.65 -22.82 7.32
CA SER A 906 30.53 -23.74 8.04
C SER A 906 30.68 -25.07 7.33
N LYS A 907 29.55 -25.66 6.90
CA LYS A 907 29.52 -26.92 6.13
C LYS A 907 30.23 -26.78 4.79
N LYS A 908 30.12 -25.62 4.14
CA LYS A 908 30.66 -25.37 2.81
C LYS A 908 32.19 -25.22 2.81
N ILE A 909 32.76 -24.63 3.86
CA ILE A 909 34.21 -24.33 3.91
C ILE A 909 34.98 -25.19 4.91
N GLY A 910 34.31 -26.05 5.68
CA GLY A 910 34.95 -26.91 6.68
C GLY A 910 35.57 -26.12 7.84
N LYS A 911 35.01 -24.98 8.20
CA LYS A 911 35.46 -24.12 9.31
C LYS A 911 34.28 -23.75 10.20
N ALA A 912 34.52 -23.51 11.49
CA ALA A 912 33.48 -23.08 12.42
C ALA A 912 33.14 -21.59 12.22
N VAL A 913 32.16 -21.32 11.35
CA VAL A 913 31.62 -19.97 11.11
C VAL A 913 30.49 -19.69 12.09
N ARG A 914 30.52 -18.52 12.73
CA ARG A 914 29.55 -18.09 13.75
C ARG A 914 29.22 -16.61 13.58
N LEU A 915 28.14 -16.16 14.23
CA LEU A 915 27.99 -14.75 14.60
C LEU A 915 29.03 -14.38 15.67
N PRO A 916 29.55 -13.14 15.70
CA PRO A 916 30.41 -12.68 16.79
C PRO A 916 29.66 -12.71 18.12
N THR A 917 30.36 -12.93 19.23
CA THR A 917 29.82 -12.54 20.55
C THR A 917 29.70 -11.03 20.63
N GLU A 918 28.85 -10.57 21.53
CA GLU A 918 28.73 -9.16 21.85
C GLU A 918 30.08 -8.52 22.24
N ALA A 919 30.91 -9.25 23.00
CA ALA A 919 32.25 -8.81 23.38
C ALA A 919 33.21 -8.77 22.18
N GLN A 920 33.21 -9.79 21.32
CA GLN A 920 34.01 -9.82 20.09
C GLN A 920 33.65 -8.65 19.18
N TRP A 921 32.35 -8.37 19.03
CA TRP A 921 31.87 -7.26 18.20
C TRP A 921 32.34 -5.90 18.75
N GLU A 922 32.15 -5.63 20.05
CA GLU A 922 32.55 -4.34 20.62
C GLU A 922 34.07 -4.14 20.61
N TYR A 923 34.83 -5.20 20.89
CA TYR A 923 36.29 -5.18 20.78
C TYR A 923 36.75 -4.82 19.37
N ALA A 924 36.18 -5.49 18.37
CA ALA A 924 36.47 -5.29 16.96
C ALA A 924 36.04 -3.89 16.47
N CYS A 925 34.89 -3.40 16.94
CA CYS A 925 34.36 -2.07 16.64
C CYS A 925 35.30 -0.97 17.14
N ARG A 926 35.70 -1.06 18.42
CA ARG A 926 36.59 -0.09 19.08
C ARG A 926 37.98 -0.06 18.47
N ALA A 927 38.53 -1.20 18.07
CA ALA A 927 39.88 -1.33 17.52
C ALA A 927 40.95 -0.55 18.32
N GLY A 928 40.88 -0.65 19.66
CA GLY A 928 41.77 0.04 20.60
C GLY A 928 41.32 1.44 21.06
N SER A 929 40.17 1.94 20.58
CA SER A 929 39.57 3.20 21.05
C SER A 929 38.76 3.01 22.33
N GLU A 930 38.93 3.95 23.27
CA GLU A 930 38.12 4.06 24.49
C GLU A 930 37.01 5.12 24.35
N GLN A 931 36.89 5.76 23.18
CA GLN A 931 35.90 6.81 22.90
C GLN A 931 34.56 6.21 22.40
N ASP A 932 33.61 7.09 22.07
CA ASP A 932 32.32 6.75 21.47
C ASP A 932 32.47 5.98 20.13
N PHE A 933 33.46 6.40 19.33
CA PHE A 933 33.80 5.84 18.04
C PHE A 933 35.31 5.49 17.95
N PHE A 934 35.70 4.68 16.97
CA PHE A 934 37.12 4.46 16.68
C PHE A 934 37.83 5.73 16.19
N PHE A 935 37.07 6.67 15.60
CA PHE A 935 37.56 7.94 15.06
C PHE A 935 37.38 9.13 16.01
N GLY A 936 36.80 8.93 17.21
CA GLY A 936 36.75 9.94 18.27
C GLY A 936 35.38 10.03 18.97
N SER A 937 34.96 11.25 19.30
CA SER A 937 33.76 11.53 20.11
C SER A 937 32.51 11.77 19.27
N LEU A 938 31.34 11.92 19.91
CA LEU A 938 30.08 12.38 19.29
C LEU A 938 30.16 13.71 18.51
N GLN A 939 31.23 14.49 18.65
CA GLN A 939 31.41 15.76 17.94
C GLN A 939 32.24 15.64 16.66
N GLU A 940 32.84 14.47 16.39
CA GLU A 940 33.69 14.27 15.22
C GLU A 940 32.88 14.07 13.94
N ASP A 941 33.45 14.50 12.82
CA ASP A 941 32.88 14.27 11.49
C ASP A 941 32.98 12.78 11.11
N PHE A 942 31.83 12.12 11.08
CA PHE A 942 31.74 10.70 10.76
C PHE A 942 31.65 10.41 9.25
N ALA A 943 31.48 11.42 8.38
CA ALA A 943 31.08 11.21 6.98
C ALA A 943 32.03 10.33 6.16
N VAL A 944 33.32 10.29 6.51
CA VAL A 944 34.34 9.45 5.85
C VAL A 944 34.36 8.01 6.41
N TYR A 945 33.79 7.79 7.58
CA TYR A 945 33.93 6.56 8.37
C TYR A 945 32.64 5.74 8.51
N ALA A 946 31.46 6.36 8.40
CA ALA A 946 30.19 5.69 8.62
C ALA A 946 29.02 6.34 7.88
N ASN A 947 28.00 5.53 7.58
CA ASN A 947 26.68 5.94 7.11
C ASN A 947 25.72 6.04 8.31
N MET A 948 25.28 7.24 8.69
CA MET A 948 24.38 7.46 9.83
C MET A 948 23.25 8.41 9.42
N ALA A 949 22.25 8.63 10.28
CA ALA A 949 21.23 9.65 9.99
C ALA A 949 21.88 11.05 10.00
N ASP A 950 22.04 11.62 8.81
CA ASP A 950 22.81 12.84 8.55
C ASP A 950 22.02 13.86 7.69
N ARG A 951 22.71 14.83 7.07
CA ARG A 951 22.09 15.76 6.13
C ARG A 951 21.52 15.08 4.88
N SER A 952 22.18 14.06 4.33
CA SER A 952 21.66 13.33 3.16
C SER A 952 20.35 12.62 3.48
N PHE A 953 20.28 11.89 4.60
CA PHE A 953 19.04 11.29 5.08
C PHE A 953 17.95 12.35 5.32
N ALA A 954 18.29 13.44 6.01
CA ALA A 954 17.34 14.46 6.43
C ALA A 954 16.77 15.33 5.31
N ASP A 955 17.57 15.66 4.30
CA ASP A 955 17.23 16.68 3.30
C ASP A 955 17.01 16.09 1.90
N LYS A 956 17.87 15.15 1.48
CA LYS A 956 17.81 14.54 0.14
C LYS A 956 16.80 13.39 0.08
N GLY A 957 16.55 12.69 1.19
CA GLY A 957 15.49 11.67 1.31
C GLY A 957 14.06 12.20 1.10
N ILE A 958 13.89 13.52 0.98
CA ILE A 958 12.61 14.22 0.86
C ILE A 958 12.49 15.00 -0.44
N THR A 959 13.52 15.78 -0.78
CA THR A 959 13.39 16.87 -1.75
C THR A 959 13.89 16.54 -3.14
N GLY A 960 14.67 15.46 -3.31
CA GLY A 960 15.11 14.96 -4.62
C GLY A 960 15.42 16.08 -5.62
N LYS A 961 16.27 17.07 -5.28
CA LYS A 961 16.59 18.15 -6.22
C LYS A 961 17.30 17.56 -7.45
N SER A 962 16.63 17.55 -8.60
CA SER A 962 17.23 17.24 -9.90
C SER A 962 17.51 18.54 -10.66
N LYS A 963 18.79 18.90 -10.82
CA LYS A 963 19.31 19.85 -11.81
C LYS A 963 18.53 21.16 -11.96
N GLY A 964 18.41 21.94 -10.89
CA GLY A 964 17.92 23.33 -10.97
C GLY A 964 16.45 23.51 -11.36
N ARG A 965 15.66 22.43 -11.40
CA ARG A 965 14.20 22.49 -11.38
C ARG A 965 13.75 21.91 -10.05
N GLU A 966 13.00 22.69 -9.27
CA GLU A 966 12.18 22.12 -8.21
C GLU A 966 11.34 21.02 -8.86
N LEU A 967 11.61 19.76 -8.50
CA LEU A 967 10.68 18.69 -8.81
C LEU A 967 9.41 19.11 -8.08
N PHE A 968 8.36 19.43 -8.84
CA PHE A 968 7.02 19.60 -8.30
C PHE A 968 6.70 18.32 -7.53
N VAL A 969 6.94 18.36 -6.23
CA VAL A 969 6.30 17.53 -5.23
C VAL A 969 4.83 17.75 -5.53
N VAL A 970 4.18 16.79 -6.20
CA VAL A 970 2.74 16.86 -6.41
C VAL A 970 2.13 16.60 -5.03
N GLY A 971 2.11 17.66 -4.25
CA GLY A 971 1.35 17.83 -3.04
C GLY A 971 2.06 17.57 -1.72
N GLY A 972 2.29 18.64 -0.97
CA GLY A 972 1.83 18.78 0.42
C GLY A 972 2.51 18.02 1.55
N ASP A 973 2.91 16.78 1.33
CA ASP A 973 2.97 15.84 2.46
C ASP A 973 4.41 15.51 2.89
N ALA A 974 5.42 16.04 2.21
CA ALA A 974 6.79 15.56 2.35
C ALA A 974 7.44 15.91 3.72
N GLU A 975 7.01 16.99 4.37
CA GLU A 975 7.43 17.28 5.75
C GLU A 975 6.84 16.30 6.78
N MET A 976 5.67 15.72 6.47
CA MET A 976 4.93 14.81 7.33
C MET A 976 5.46 13.37 7.19
N LEU A 977 5.90 12.96 6.00
CA LEU A 977 6.23 11.55 5.70
C LEU A 977 7.46 10.94 6.40
N ILE A 978 8.12 11.63 7.35
CA ILE A 978 9.42 11.21 7.91
C ILE A 978 9.49 11.40 9.43
N SER A 979 9.04 10.39 10.18
CA SER A 979 9.27 10.29 11.63
C SER A 979 10.43 9.36 12.00
N GLU A 980 11.07 8.66 11.06
CA GLU A 980 12.13 7.67 11.31
C GLU A 980 13.50 8.33 11.60
N GLY A 981 13.57 9.19 12.61
CA GLY A 981 14.84 9.75 13.07
C GLY A 981 15.35 10.98 12.31
N ARG A 982 14.67 11.45 11.26
CA ARG A 982 15.04 12.66 10.49
C ARG A 982 15.31 13.86 11.39
N GLN A 983 14.47 14.07 12.38
CA GLN A 983 14.64 15.22 13.26
C GLN A 983 15.85 15.09 14.18
N PHE A 984 16.29 13.85 14.44
CA PHE A 984 17.49 13.53 15.21
C PHE A 984 18.74 13.42 14.34
N ALA A 985 18.61 13.54 13.02
CA ALA A 985 19.73 13.46 12.10
C ALA A 985 20.75 14.57 12.35
N GLU A 986 22.03 14.20 12.27
CA GLU A 986 23.16 15.10 12.47
C GLU A 986 23.44 15.90 11.20
N ARG A 987 22.85 17.09 11.10
CA ARG A 987 22.90 17.92 9.88
C ARG A 987 24.24 18.63 9.68
N ARG A 988 25.17 18.57 10.63
CA ARG A 988 26.52 19.14 10.46
C ARG A 988 27.33 18.38 9.40
N PHE A 989 27.08 17.08 9.26
CA PHE A 989 27.84 16.18 8.39
C PHE A 989 26.98 15.67 7.23
N ASP A 990 27.64 15.24 6.14
CA ASP A 990 26.99 14.70 4.94
C ASP A 990 27.80 13.50 4.40
N ASP A 991 27.33 12.30 4.66
CA ASP A 991 27.93 11.02 4.22
C ASP A 991 27.55 10.63 2.78
N GLY A 992 26.69 11.43 2.15
CA GLY A 992 26.26 11.29 0.76
C GLY A 992 25.22 10.20 0.49
N LYS A 993 24.69 9.51 1.51
CA LYS A 993 23.76 8.39 1.34
C LYS A 993 22.42 8.65 2.03
N VAL A 994 21.33 8.25 1.38
CA VAL A 994 19.95 8.39 1.92
C VAL A 994 19.52 7.11 2.63
N VAL A 995 20.07 5.97 2.23
CA VAL A 995 19.81 4.64 2.77
C VAL A 995 21.13 3.89 2.86
N THR A 996 21.09 2.59 3.10
CA THR A 996 22.28 1.72 3.11
C THR A 996 23.16 1.93 1.88
N ALA A 997 24.46 1.96 2.11
CA ALA A 997 25.50 2.07 1.09
C ALA A 997 26.01 0.68 0.71
N SER A 998 26.93 0.64 -0.26
CA SER A 998 27.72 -0.58 -0.49
C SER A 998 28.54 -0.90 0.77
N VAL A 999 28.65 -2.18 1.11
CA VAL A 999 29.28 -2.66 2.35
C VAL A 999 30.77 -2.28 2.52
N SER A 1000 31.42 -1.69 1.51
CA SER A 1000 32.80 -1.19 1.58
C SER A 1000 32.95 0.31 1.27
N SER A 1001 31.89 1.11 1.46
CA SER A 1001 31.86 2.53 1.02
C SER A 1001 32.67 3.50 1.90
N TYR A 1002 32.91 3.16 3.16
CA TYR A 1002 33.52 4.06 4.15
C TYR A 1002 34.87 3.54 4.64
N SER A 1003 35.70 4.41 5.21
CA SER A 1003 37.05 4.05 5.67
C SER A 1003 37.01 3.01 6.80
N PRO A 1004 37.90 2.01 6.78
CA PRO A 1004 37.94 1.01 7.84
C PRO A 1004 38.55 1.55 9.14
N ASN A 1005 38.27 0.87 10.25
CA ASN A 1005 38.98 1.08 11.50
C ASN A 1005 40.41 0.48 11.48
N ALA A 1006 41.15 0.57 12.59
CA ALA A 1006 42.53 0.06 12.68
C ALA A 1006 42.66 -1.46 12.49
N PHE A 1007 41.55 -2.21 12.59
CA PHE A 1007 41.48 -3.63 12.29
C PHE A 1007 40.96 -3.94 10.87
N GLY A 1008 40.92 -2.94 9.99
CA GLY A 1008 40.53 -3.14 8.60
C GLY A 1008 39.05 -3.46 8.41
N LEU A 1009 38.20 -3.18 9.40
CA LEU A 1009 36.75 -3.41 9.38
C LEU A 1009 36.01 -2.13 8.98
N HIS A 1010 35.13 -2.23 7.99
CA HIS A 1010 34.29 -1.14 7.51
C HIS A 1010 32.97 -1.05 8.29
N ASN A 1011 32.27 0.08 8.27
CA ASN A 1011 30.88 0.24 8.76
C ASN A 1011 30.57 -0.21 10.21
N MET A 1012 31.57 -0.31 11.10
CA MET A 1012 31.32 -0.74 12.49
C MET A 1012 30.49 0.25 13.34
N HIS A 1013 30.18 1.43 12.81
CA HIS A 1013 29.42 2.50 13.47
C HIS A 1013 28.24 3.00 12.61
N GLY A 1014 27.74 2.25 11.64
CA GLY A 1014 26.67 2.75 10.78
C GLY A 1014 26.26 1.75 9.71
N ASN A 1015 25.56 2.24 8.69
CA ASN A 1015 24.97 1.46 7.60
C ASN A 1015 23.83 0.57 8.11
N VAL A 1016 24.13 -0.47 8.89
CA VAL A 1016 23.15 -1.37 9.51
C VAL A 1016 23.60 -1.76 10.92
N ALA A 1017 22.64 -1.99 11.81
CA ALA A 1017 22.94 -2.65 13.07
C ALA A 1017 23.18 -4.15 12.83
N GLU A 1018 23.88 -4.84 13.74
CA GLU A 1018 24.36 -6.21 13.48
C GLU A 1018 23.99 -7.19 14.59
N TRP A 1019 23.45 -8.35 14.21
CA TRP A 1019 23.22 -9.47 15.12
C TRP A 1019 24.53 -10.01 15.70
N THR A 1020 24.49 -10.34 16.98
CA THR A 1020 25.54 -11.11 17.67
C THR A 1020 24.95 -12.43 18.17
N ARG A 1021 25.79 -13.42 18.52
CA ARG A 1021 25.29 -14.68 19.09
C ARG A 1021 24.78 -14.55 20.53
N SER A 1022 25.08 -13.44 21.21
CA SER A 1022 24.82 -13.27 22.63
C SER A 1022 23.34 -13.03 22.94
N VAL A 1023 22.85 -13.62 24.03
CA VAL A 1023 21.56 -13.28 24.66
C VAL A 1023 21.67 -11.92 25.36
N TYR A 1024 20.63 -11.10 25.22
CA TYR A 1024 20.52 -9.79 25.85
C TYR A 1024 20.35 -9.95 27.35
N ARG A 1025 21.39 -9.55 28.10
CA ARG A 1025 21.44 -9.62 29.56
C ARG A 1025 21.94 -8.34 30.19
N PRO A 1026 21.58 -8.07 31.46
CA PRO A 1026 22.11 -6.94 32.22
C PRO A 1026 23.65 -6.97 32.31
N TYR A 1027 24.20 -5.78 32.50
CA TYR A 1027 25.62 -5.58 32.80
C TYR A 1027 25.88 -5.62 34.31
N PRO A 1028 27.12 -5.87 34.79
CA PRO A 1028 28.36 -6.02 34.02
C PRO A 1028 28.36 -7.25 33.09
N TYR A 1029 29.06 -7.15 31.96
CA TYR A 1029 29.20 -8.27 31.04
C TYR A 1029 29.93 -9.44 31.72
N ARG A 1030 29.41 -10.65 31.56
CA ARG A 1030 30.00 -11.88 32.10
C ARG A 1030 29.99 -12.96 31.04
N GLU A 1031 31.16 -13.34 30.54
CA GLU A 1031 31.32 -14.43 29.57
C GLU A 1031 30.75 -15.75 30.11
N ALA A 1032 31.00 -16.03 31.39
CA ALA A 1032 30.65 -17.29 32.06
C ALA A 1032 29.16 -17.46 32.41
N ASP A 1033 28.29 -16.49 32.09
CA ASP A 1033 26.86 -16.61 32.40
C ASP A 1033 26.06 -17.40 31.34
N GLY A 1034 26.73 -17.93 30.31
CA GLY A 1034 26.12 -18.71 29.24
C GLY A 1034 25.40 -17.86 28.19
N ARG A 1035 25.50 -16.53 28.22
CA ARG A 1035 24.89 -15.66 27.20
C ARG A 1035 25.36 -15.95 25.78
N ASN A 1036 26.55 -16.53 25.61
CA ASN A 1036 27.13 -16.85 24.32
C ASN A 1036 26.78 -18.26 23.81
N ASP A 1037 26.04 -19.05 24.60
CA ASP A 1037 25.59 -20.38 24.22
C ASP A 1037 24.53 -20.29 23.11
N PRO A 1038 24.70 -21.02 21.98
CA PRO A 1038 23.75 -20.97 20.87
C PRO A 1038 22.32 -21.39 21.26
N GLY A 1039 22.17 -22.22 22.29
CA GLY A 1039 20.89 -22.69 22.80
C GLY A 1039 20.29 -21.87 23.94
N ALA A 1040 20.96 -20.81 24.41
CA ALA A 1040 20.42 -19.98 25.50
C ALA A 1040 19.15 -19.25 25.03
N GLU A 1041 18.11 -19.27 25.87
CA GLU A 1041 16.82 -18.61 25.59
C GLU A 1041 16.87 -17.11 25.87
N GLY A 1042 15.99 -16.36 25.20
CA GLY A 1042 15.81 -14.91 25.37
C GLY A 1042 16.07 -14.10 24.11
N GLU A 1043 15.92 -12.78 24.25
CA GLU A 1043 16.24 -11.83 23.19
C GLU A 1043 17.73 -11.89 22.81
N ARG A 1044 18.04 -11.63 21.55
CA ARG A 1044 19.39 -11.62 21.00
C ARG A 1044 19.91 -10.21 20.89
N VAL A 1045 21.20 -10.03 21.19
CA VAL A 1045 21.83 -8.71 21.15
C VAL A 1045 22.10 -8.30 19.70
N VAL A 1046 21.63 -7.09 19.38
CA VAL A 1046 22.03 -6.31 18.21
C VAL A 1046 22.99 -5.21 18.64
N ARG A 1047 24.07 -5.00 17.89
CA ARG A 1047 25.10 -3.98 18.13
C ARG A 1047 25.22 -2.97 17.01
N GLY A 1048 25.78 -1.80 17.35
CA GLY A 1048 25.97 -0.70 16.40
C GLY A 1048 24.66 0.04 16.10
N GLY A 1049 24.69 0.84 15.03
CA GLY A 1049 23.53 1.60 14.55
C GLY A 1049 23.47 1.60 13.03
N SER A 1050 22.38 2.11 12.48
CA SER A 1050 22.11 2.08 11.04
C SER A 1050 22.16 3.47 10.39
N CYS A 1051 21.97 3.53 9.07
CA CYS A 1051 21.76 4.78 8.35
C CYS A 1051 20.50 5.57 8.80
N TYR A 1052 19.62 4.96 9.61
CA TYR A 1052 18.44 5.61 10.19
C TYR A 1052 18.67 6.16 11.60
N ASP A 1053 19.84 5.86 12.19
CA ASP A 1053 20.13 6.18 13.58
C ASP A 1053 21.04 7.41 13.70
N ALA A 1054 20.72 8.28 14.65
CA ALA A 1054 21.57 9.41 15.01
C ALA A 1054 22.88 8.90 15.67
N PRO A 1055 23.99 9.67 15.61
CA PRO A 1055 25.31 9.22 16.09
C PRO A 1055 25.34 8.62 17.51
N ARG A 1056 24.49 9.11 18.42
CA ARG A 1056 24.36 8.58 19.80
C ARG A 1056 23.99 7.10 19.87
N ARG A 1057 23.29 6.59 18.86
CA ARG A 1057 22.83 5.21 18.72
C ARG A 1057 23.78 4.37 17.85
N CYS A 1058 24.88 4.96 17.39
CA CYS A 1058 25.89 4.30 16.57
C CYS A 1058 27.22 4.09 17.30
N ARG A 1059 27.28 4.42 18.60
CA ARG A 1059 28.47 4.26 19.45
C ARG A 1059 28.82 2.78 19.62
N ALA A 1060 30.08 2.49 19.91
CA ALA A 1060 30.57 1.12 20.11
C ALA A 1060 29.77 0.34 21.18
N ALA A 1061 29.38 1.01 22.27
CA ALA A 1061 28.67 0.39 23.40
C ALA A 1061 27.14 0.25 23.17
N PHE A 1062 26.58 0.88 22.14
CA PHE A 1062 25.13 0.85 21.92
C PHE A 1062 24.67 -0.56 21.58
N ARG A 1063 23.57 -0.99 22.20
CA ARG A 1063 23.03 -2.34 22.10
C ARG A 1063 21.50 -2.35 22.15
N LEU A 1064 20.86 -3.33 21.52
CA LEU A 1064 19.42 -3.56 21.58
C LEU A 1064 19.14 -5.06 21.76
N GLY A 1065 17.97 -5.41 22.29
CA GLY A 1065 17.47 -6.77 22.40
C GLY A 1065 16.25 -6.96 21.50
N TYR A 1066 16.22 -8.07 20.77
CA TYR A 1066 15.06 -8.48 19.96
C TYR A 1066 14.89 -10.00 19.99
N PRO A 1067 13.67 -10.54 19.87
CA PRO A 1067 13.43 -11.97 19.67
C PRO A 1067 14.23 -12.53 18.48
N SER A 1068 14.71 -13.78 18.59
CA SER A 1068 15.58 -14.40 17.57
C SER A 1068 14.96 -14.48 16.18
N TRP A 1069 13.63 -14.60 16.12
CA TRP A 1069 12.86 -14.75 14.89
C TRP A 1069 12.51 -13.41 14.22
N GLN A 1070 12.61 -12.28 14.95
CA GLN A 1070 12.17 -10.98 14.45
C GLN A 1070 13.10 -10.48 13.33
N ARG A 1071 12.54 -10.20 12.16
CA ARG A 1071 13.25 -9.63 11.00
C ARG A 1071 13.24 -8.10 11.07
N VAL A 1072 14.19 -7.52 11.80
CA VAL A 1072 14.25 -6.07 12.03
C VAL A 1072 14.68 -5.32 10.76
N HIS A 1073 13.97 -4.24 10.42
CA HIS A 1073 14.12 -3.49 9.15
C HIS A 1073 15.54 -2.98 8.83
N ASN A 1074 16.34 -2.68 9.86
CA ASN A 1074 17.66 -2.06 9.74
C ASN A 1074 18.80 -2.91 10.32
N THR A 1075 18.55 -4.21 10.55
CA THR A 1075 19.53 -5.13 11.11
C THR A 1075 20.02 -6.14 10.06
N GLY A 1076 21.35 -6.23 9.94
CA GLY A 1076 22.09 -7.23 9.18
C GLY A 1076 23.00 -8.04 10.10
N PHE A 1077 24.12 -8.56 9.59
CA PHE A 1077 25.09 -9.30 10.39
C PHE A 1077 26.46 -9.44 9.72
N ARG A 1078 27.41 -9.89 10.53
CA ARG A 1078 28.76 -10.31 10.13
C ARG A 1078 29.05 -11.71 10.65
N ILE A 1079 30.12 -12.30 10.14
CA ILE A 1079 30.59 -13.61 10.58
C ILE A 1079 31.97 -13.53 11.22
N VAL A 1080 32.24 -14.48 12.09
CA VAL A 1080 33.57 -14.80 12.62
C VAL A 1080 33.94 -16.25 12.36
N ILE A 1081 35.24 -16.52 12.27
CA ILE A 1081 35.83 -17.85 12.31
C ILE A 1081 36.78 -17.85 13.51
N GLU A 1082 36.49 -18.69 14.49
CA GLU A 1082 37.31 -18.81 15.70
C GLU A 1082 38.55 -19.68 15.37
N ASP A 1083 39.73 -19.26 15.85
CA ASP A 1083 40.94 -20.08 15.78
C ASP A 1083 40.74 -21.33 16.66
N GLU A 1084 40.94 -22.54 16.11
CA GLU A 1084 40.82 -23.81 16.85
C GLU A 1084 41.71 -23.86 18.11
#